data_AF-A0A412Q9E2-F1
#
_entry.id   AF-A0A412Q9E2-F1
#
_cell.length_a   1.000
_cell.length_b   1.000
_cell.length_c   1.000
_cell.angle_alpha   90.00
_cell.angle_beta   90.00
_cell.angle_gamma   90.00
#
_symmetry.space_group_name_H-M   'P 1'
#
loop_
_entity.id
_entity.type
_entity.pdbx_description
1 polymer ?
#
loop_
_entity_poly.entity_id
_entity_poly.type
_entity_poly.pdbx_seq_one_letter_code
_entity_poly.pdbx_strand_id
1 'polypeptide(L)'
;MDIFSKEIIIPITAAILGIAVPLLIGVIQRIDDKYESTRLIQLFMNERSTKHFLGLLAITIFLLFYQLVAPPNYFDFGVLTKYIDYSAIILATIFCVLLTFSIFMIFRLIYIYNVPEKLQKHLIKRNDIPRNTRKAWFELFIAMLKQNNVDVLRDCFQELYNWTMSLREGRQWTVMEYPPELYEGIISINEQLCMQQKEAVSIKNGNDIVNVMLDGVQFTIMHQNTYRTIWTCLNQQLFYKRSEWIIKYWNAANSLLLLHLADFQLNERIYVSYTPSGQAIADSKMVELRQKERKEFKEFHIALGGLLLFRKEHELLNQILYYTNSQPPHYVLIPGSLAEIISLYMDLLSFSPDSMYKYEQKYPFFGLQAGVRNNSIINGWIQKYLYILMLRLATLNRTYVYEDFYSLPALPESLSEKNEWLENVPIILKQIEQNSIPLEDITTILPLDQSRIYRAKHKLKNALESLSNSLTSAIQHQKVTQQLSEDEIQDFYQIASDSIGREMKWITEVSAITDDEHKSCNKFDCVGRIRQLMPAEAFCTDKTIGYVNFKESFSAATLYSFKNCWLRSFQYQPKSEYRVFPENLDKAFQALRLTDKQIIIGFHFNWYNAYPQNLRKENEYKFKSPDNRLLYSLSGDHTIEFTNTVIILNKSDLPKLKLLDPPSTLKDKFHLKCINKQYKLYASVIKLSENEPLLNEYISSGAYLEKELKQMALVCTELDAQILWKQNIPVVMIKVLDRFIDSGNENLSEIRPFNAD
;
A
#
# COMPACT_ATOMS: atom_id res chain seq x y z
N MET A 1 -75.99 -37.82 19.94
CA MET A 1 -74.57 -37.73 19.54
C MET A 1 -73.81 -36.62 20.27
N ASP A 2 -74.48 -35.80 21.11
CA ASP A 2 -73.89 -34.63 21.77
C ASP A 2 -72.96 -34.91 22.96
N ILE A 3 -73.18 -35.99 23.70
CA ILE A 3 -72.44 -36.29 24.94
C ILE A 3 -71.13 -37.03 24.62
N PHE A 4 -71.18 -38.00 23.71
CA PHE A 4 -70.04 -38.87 23.38
C PHE A 4 -68.88 -38.16 22.68
N SER A 5 -69.10 -37.13 21.86
CA SER A 5 -68.01 -36.46 21.14
C SER A 5 -67.19 -35.54 22.07
N LYS A 6 -67.85 -34.77 22.94
CA LYS A 6 -67.19 -33.91 23.93
C LYS A 6 -66.42 -34.73 24.98
N GLU A 7 -67.01 -35.83 25.45
CA GLU A 7 -66.39 -36.74 26.42
C GLU A 7 -65.15 -37.46 25.87
N ILE A 8 -64.97 -37.55 24.55
CA ILE A 8 -63.82 -38.21 23.92
C ILE A 8 -62.75 -37.19 23.49
N ILE A 9 -63.14 -36.06 22.89
CA ILE A 9 -62.20 -35.10 22.31
C ILE A 9 -61.42 -34.34 23.39
N ILE A 10 -62.09 -33.95 24.49
CA ILE A 10 -61.43 -33.22 25.59
C ILE A 10 -60.35 -34.08 26.26
N PRO A 11 -60.62 -35.33 26.69
CA PRO A 11 -59.58 -36.19 27.27
C PRO A 11 -58.45 -36.53 26.30
N ILE A 12 -58.75 -36.78 25.02
CA ILE A 12 -57.71 -37.05 24.02
C ILE A 12 -56.81 -35.84 23.84
N THR A 13 -57.38 -34.63 23.69
CA THR A 13 -56.58 -33.41 23.51
C THR A 13 -55.79 -33.07 24.78
N ALA A 14 -56.37 -33.27 25.96
CA ALA A 14 -55.68 -33.10 27.24
C ALA A 14 -54.53 -34.12 27.41
N ALA A 15 -54.74 -35.38 27.03
CA ALA A 15 -53.70 -36.40 27.04
C ALA A 15 -52.58 -36.08 26.04
N ILE A 16 -52.92 -35.61 24.84
CA ILE A 16 -51.94 -35.17 23.83
C ILE A 16 -51.15 -33.97 24.36
N LEU A 17 -51.79 -32.98 24.98
CA LEU A 17 -51.11 -31.84 25.57
C LEU A 17 -50.14 -32.26 26.69
N GLY A 18 -50.62 -33.14 27.59
CA GLY A 18 -49.84 -33.68 28.71
C GLY A 18 -48.63 -34.52 28.27
N ILE A 19 -48.70 -35.15 27.10
CA ILE A 19 -47.57 -35.92 26.53
C ILE A 19 -46.66 -35.04 25.69
N ALA A 20 -47.23 -34.21 24.80
CA ALA A 20 -46.49 -33.54 23.75
C ALA A 20 -45.61 -32.39 24.24
N VAL A 21 -46.07 -31.60 25.22
CA VAL A 21 -45.28 -30.48 25.73
C VAL A 21 -44.04 -30.99 26.48
N PRO A 22 -44.14 -31.93 27.45
CA PRO A 22 -42.95 -32.53 28.06
C PRO A 22 -42.06 -33.26 27.05
N LEU A 23 -42.63 -33.93 26.04
CA LEU A 23 -41.86 -34.60 25.00
C LEU A 23 -41.04 -33.61 24.17
N LEU A 24 -41.62 -32.50 23.72
CA LEU A 24 -40.91 -31.48 22.96
C LEU A 24 -39.80 -30.83 23.79
N ILE A 25 -40.07 -30.46 25.05
CA ILE A 25 -39.05 -29.91 25.95
C ILE A 25 -37.93 -30.94 26.18
N GLY A 26 -38.26 -32.20 26.44
CA GLY A 26 -37.28 -33.26 26.64
C GLY A 26 -36.50 -33.64 25.37
N VAL A 27 -37.01 -33.35 24.17
CA VAL A 27 -36.26 -33.48 22.92
C VAL A 27 -35.34 -32.30 22.71
N ILE A 28 -35.81 -31.08 22.98
CA ILE A 28 -34.98 -29.87 22.94
C ILE A 28 -33.78 -30.03 23.87
N GLN A 29 -34.01 -30.45 25.11
CA GLN A 29 -32.94 -30.75 26.08
C GLN A 29 -32.00 -31.84 25.57
N ARG A 30 -32.52 -32.96 25.05
CA ARG A 30 -31.67 -34.03 24.49
C ARG A 30 -30.82 -33.59 23.29
N ILE A 31 -31.35 -32.72 22.43
CA ILE A 31 -30.60 -32.15 21.30
C ILE A 31 -29.49 -31.24 21.85
N ASP A 32 -29.80 -30.40 22.85
CA ASP A 32 -28.83 -29.51 23.49
C ASP A 32 -27.72 -30.31 24.20
N ASP A 33 -28.09 -31.27 25.05
CA ASP A 33 -27.15 -32.12 25.79
C ASP A 33 -26.24 -32.92 24.85
N LYS A 34 -26.78 -33.39 23.73
CA LYS A 34 -26.06 -34.26 22.80
C LYS A 34 -25.21 -33.50 21.80
N TYR A 35 -25.65 -32.35 21.32
CA TYR A 35 -24.97 -31.64 20.22
C TYR A 35 -24.45 -30.27 20.62
N GLU A 36 -24.81 -29.76 21.81
CA GLU A 36 -24.47 -28.42 22.32
C GLU A 36 -24.79 -27.33 21.29
N SER A 37 -25.93 -27.47 20.60
CA SER A 37 -26.27 -26.69 19.40
C SER A 37 -27.66 -26.08 19.49
N THR A 38 -27.70 -24.78 19.77
CA THR A 38 -28.93 -23.99 19.70
C THR A 38 -29.48 -23.87 18.28
N ARG A 39 -28.62 -23.95 17.25
CA ARG A 39 -29.06 -23.93 15.85
C ARG A 39 -29.82 -25.19 15.45
N LEU A 40 -29.39 -26.37 15.91
CA LEU A 40 -30.12 -27.62 15.68
C LEU A 40 -31.49 -27.59 16.35
N ILE A 41 -31.61 -27.00 17.54
CA ILE A 41 -32.89 -26.78 18.23
C ILE A 41 -33.79 -25.85 17.41
N GLN A 42 -33.25 -24.71 16.94
CA GLN A 42 -34.01 -23.78 16.10
C GLN A 42 -34.48 -24.43 14.79
N LEU A 43 -33.63 -25.22 14.14
CA LEU A 43 -34.01 -25.97 12.95
C LEU A 43 -35.13 -26.96 13.24
N PHE A 44 -35.02 -27.74 14.32
CA PHE A 44 -36.07 -28.67 14.76
C PHE A 44 -37.41 -27.97 14.99
N MET A 45 -37.40 -26.81 15.64
CA MET A 45 -38.62 -26.01 15.88
C MET A 45 -39.18 -25.37 14.61
N ASN A 46 -38.33 -25.05 13.65
CA ASN A 46 -38.71 -24.40 12.40
C ASN A 46 -39.17 -25.38 11.31
N GLU A 47 -38.98 -26.70 11.51
CA GLU A 47 -39.43 -27.74 10.59
C GLU A 47 -40.95 -27.73 10.40
N ARG A 48 -41.39 -28.06 9.19
CA ARG A 48 -42.82 -28.04 8.83
C ARG A 48 -43.65 -28.92 9.77
N SER A 49 -43.17 -30.12 10.08
CA SER A 49 -43.86 -31.04 10.99
C SER A 49 -44.08 -30.44 12.37
N THR A 50 -43.08 -29.74 12.92
CA THR A 50 -43.16 -29.11 14.25
C THR A 50 -44.12 -27.92 14.25
N LYS A 51 -44.05 -27.06 13.23
CA LYS A 51 -44.99 -25.94 13.07
C LYS A 51 -46.42 -26.40 12.88
N HIS A 52 -46.65 -27.42 12.03
CA HIS A 52 -47.98 -27.99 11.83
C HIS A 52 -48.52 -28.61 13.12
N PHE A 53 -47.69 -29.35 13.85
CA PHE A 53 -48.07 -29.91 15.14
C PHE A 53 -48.49 -28.82 16.15
N LEU A 54 -47.65 -27.79 16.35
CA LEU A 54 -47.93 -26.69 17.29
C LEU A 54 -49.14 -25.85 16.84
N GLY A 55 -49.28 -25.59 15.54
CA GLY A 55 -50.43 -24.87 14.98
C GLY A 55 -51.74 -25.64 15.13
N LEU A 56 -51.74 -26.94 14.81
CA LEU A 56 -52.90 -27.81 15.02
C LEU A 56 -53.27 -27.89 16.51
N LEU A 57 -52.27 -27.96 17.40
CA LEU A 57 -52.48 -27.97 18.84
C LEU A 57 -53.16 -26.66 19.30
N ALA A 58 -52.64 -25.51 18.88
CA ALA A 58 -53.20 -24.20 19.23
C ALA A 58 -54.63 -24.01 18.71
N ILE A 59 -54.89 -24.40 17.45
CA ILE A 59 -56.24 -24.34 16.86
C ILE A 59 -57.20 -25.27 17.60
N THR A 60 -56.77 -26.49 17.95
CA THR A 60 -57.60 -27.44 18.69
C THR A 60 -57.94 -26.90 20.08
N ILE A 61 -56.97 -26.30 20.79
CA ILE A 61 -57.22 -25.65 22.09
C ILE A 61 -58.21 -24.50 21.96
N PHE A 62 -58.05 -23.64 20.94
CA PHE A 62 -58.97 -22.54 20.69
C PHE A 62 -60.39 -23.02 20.39
N LEU A 63 -60.55 -24.06 19.57
CA LEU A 63 -61.85 -24.67 19.27
C LEU A 63 -62.50 -25.28 20.51
N LEU A 64 -61.72 -25.91 21.40
CA LEU A 64 -62.24 -26.44 22.67
C LEU A 64 -62.68 -25.33 23.63
N PHE A 65 -61.93 -24.23 23.70
CA PHE A 65 -62.33 -23.06 24.49
C PHE A 65 -63.60 -22.41 23.93
N TYR A 66 -63.68 -22.26 22.60
CA TYR A 66 -64.88 -21.76 21.94
C TYR A 66 -66.10 -22.63 22.26
N GLN A 67 -65.97 -23.96 22.26
CA GLN A 67 -67.05 -24.86 22.65
C GLN A 67 -67.53 -24.70 24.11
N LEU A 68 -66.71 -24.17 25.00
CA LEU A 68 -67.06 -23.90 26.40
C LEU A 68 -67.83 -22.58 26.55
N VAL A 69 -67.53 -21.59 25.70
CA VAL A 69 -68.03 -20.20 25.82
C VAL A 69 -69.11 -19.87 24.78
N ALA A 70 -69.31 -20.71 23.75
CA ALA A 70 -70.22 -20.43 22.65
C ALA A 70 -71.68 -20.23 23.12
N PRO A 71 -72.33 -19.11 22.77
CA PRO A 71 -73.74 -18.88 23.09
C PRO A 71 -74.64 -19.81 22.26
N PRO A 72 -75.84 -20.18 22.78
CA PRO A 72 -76.80 -20.96 22.01
C PRO A 72 -77.24 -20.19 20.75
N ASN A 73 -77.34 -20.91 19.64
CA ASN A 73 -77.68 -20.33 18.34
C ASN A 73 -79.19 -20.01 18.28
N TYR A 74 -79.55 -18.74 18.07
CA TYR A 74 -80.95 -18.27 18.07
C TYR A 74 -81.54 -18.09 16.65
N PHE A 75 -80.76 -18.34 15.60
CA PHE A 75 -81.17 -18.15 14.20
C PHE A 75 -81.47 -19.50 13.52
N ASP A 76 -82.65 -19.64 12.93
CA ASP A 76 -83.08 -20.85 12.23
C ASP A 76 -82.80 -20.76 10.72
N PHE A 77 -81.89 -21.60 10.24
CA PHE A 77 -81.43 -21.74 8.84
C PHE A 77 -81.99 -23.02 8.15
N GLY A 78 -83.09 -23.60 8.62
CA GLY A 78 -83.69 -24.80 8.03
C GLY A 78 -82.82 -26.07 8.13
N VAL A 79 -82.62 -26.81 7.03
CA VAL A 79 -81.80 -28.05 7.02
C VAL A 79 -80.34 -27.79 7.43
N LEU A 80 -79.85 -26.56 7.22
CA LEU A 80 -78.51 -26.12 7.58
C LEU A 80 -78.36 -25.78 9.08
N THR A 81 -79.45 -25.52 9.81
CA THR A 81 -79.40 -25.24 11.26
C THR A 81 -78.69 -26.35 12.01
N LYS A 82 -79.01 -27.62 11.69
CA LYS A 82 -78.36 -28.79 12.28
C LYS A 82 -76.86 -28.85 11.97
N TYR A 83 -76.45 -28.50 10.75
CA TYR A 83 -75.03 -28.49 10.39
C TYR A 83 -74.26 -27.34 11.05
N ILE A 84 -74.89 -26.18 11.22
CA ILE A 84 -74.30 -25.01 11.87
C ILE A 84 -74.15 -25.24 13.38
N ASP A 85 -75.16 -25.81 14.02
CA ASP A 85 -75.12 -26.12 15.45
C ASP A 85 -74.06 -27.20 15.78
N TYR A 86 -73.88 -28.19 14.91
CA TYR A 86 -72.85 -29.21 15.05
C TYR A 86 -71.48 -28.83 14.45
N SER A 87 -71.37 -27.69 13.76
CA SER A 87 -70.17 -27.31 13.01
C SER A 87 -68.91 -27.24 13.88
N ALA A 88 -69.02 -26.67 15.08
CA ALA A 88 -67.91 -26.54 16.02
C ALA A 88 -67.41 -27.90 16.54
N ILE A 89 -68.31 -28.88 16.70
CA ILE A 89 -67.98 -30.24 17.15
C ILE A 89 -67.35 -31.03 16.01
N ILE A 90 -67.90 -30.94 14.81
CA ILE A 90 -67.36 -31.59 13.60
C ILE A 90 -65.95 -31.06 13.31
N LEU A 91 -65.76 -29.75 13.37
CA LEU A 91 -64.45 -29.11 13.15
C LEU A 91 -63.44 -29.54 14.22
N ALA A 92 -63.82 -29.50 15.50
CA ALA A 92 -62.94 -29.98 16.58
C ALA A 92 -62.58 -31.47 16.43
N THR A 93 -63.50 -32.30 15.94
CA THR A 93 -63.24 -33.73 15.69
C THR A 93 -62.22 -33.90 14.55
N ILE A 94 -62.39 -33.18 13.44
CA ILE A 94 -61.44 -33.20 12.31
C ILE A 94 -60.05 -32.74 12.75
N PHE A 95 -59.96 -31.63 13.48
CA PHE A 95 -58.68 -31.13 14.00
C PHE A 95 -58.06 -32.08 15.03
N CYS A 96 -58.85 -32.76 15.86
CA CYS A 96 -58.36 -33.79 16.79
C CYS A 96 -57.76 -35.01 16.05
N VAL A 97 -58.38 -35.46 14.95
CA VAL A 97 -57.85 -36.52 14.09
C VAL A 97 -56.57 -36.08 13.36
N LEU A 98 -56.53 -34.85 12.84
CA LEU A 98 -55.33 -34.28 12.22
C LEU A 98 -54.20 -34.13 13.25
N LEU A 99 -54.53 -33.72 14.47
CA LEU A 99 -53.60 -33.61 15.58
C LEU A 99 -53.00 -34.98 15.93
N THR A 100 -53.81 -36.03 16.01
CA THR A 100 -53.32 -37.40 16.24
C THR A 100 -52.40 -37.88 15.11
N PHE A 101 -52.71 -37.58 13.84
CA PHE A 101 -51.81 -37.89 12.73
C PHE A 101 -50.48 -37.11 12.81
N SER A 102 -50.54 -35.83 13.20
CA SER A 102 -49.36 -34.97 13.30
C SER A 102 -48.38 -35.42 14.40
N ILE A 103 -48.84 -36.16 15.43
CA ILE A 103 -47.98 -36.78 16.45
C ILE A 103 -47.02 -37.79 15.82
N PHE A 104 -47.49 -38.64 14.91
CA PHE A 104 -46.62 -39.62 14.22
C PHE A 104 -45.54 -38.92 13.38
N MET A 105 -45.89 -37.80 12.74
CA MET A 105 -44.95 -36.98 11.98
C MET A 105 -43.88 -36.35 12.88
N ILE A 106 -44.27 -35.86 14.06
CA ILE A 106 -43.33 -35.35 15.07
C ILE A 106 -42.45 -36.45 15.64
N PHE A 107 -42.97 -37.64 15.96
CA PHE A 107 -42.17 -38.76 16.44
C PHE A 107 -41.10 -39.18 15.44
N ARG A 108 -41.45 -39.24 14.14
CA ARG A 108 -40.48 -39.51 13.08
C ARG A 108 -39.39 -38.43 13.04
N LEU A 109 -39.75 -37.16 13.19
CA LEU A 109 -38.79 -36.05 13.21
C LEU A 109 -37.86 -36.13 14.42
N ILE A 110 -38.42 -36.38 15.62
CA ILE A 110 -37.66 -36.59 16.86
C ILE A 110 -36.65 -37.71 16.68
N TYR A 111 -37.05 -38.83 16.09
CA TYR A 111 -36.17 -39.95 15.85
C TYR A 111 -35.02 -39.60 14.90
N ILE A 112 -35.28 -38.82 13.84
CA ILE A 112 -34.24 -38.31 12.94
C ILE A 112 -33.23 -37.45 13.70
N TYR A 113 -33.71 -36.49 14.50
CA TYR A 113 -32.85 -35.57 15.25
C TYR A 113 -32.08 -36.24 16.40
N ASN A 114 -32.56 -37.38 16.92
CA ASN A 114 -31.88 -38.10 17.99
C ASN A 114 -30.79 -39.06 17.47
N VAL A 115 -30.91 -39.56 16.23
CA VAL A 115 -29.92 -40.48 15.62
C VAL A 115 -28.95 -39.69 14.74
N PRO A 116 -27.66 -39.55 15.11
CA PRO A 116 -26.74 -38.65 14.42
C PRO A 116 -26.57 -38.93 12.91
N GLU A 117 -26.47 -40.19 12.51
CA GLU A 117 -26.37 -40.59 11.10
C GLU A 117 -27.59 -40.14 10.29
N LYS A 118 -28.80 -40.28 10.88
CA LYS A 118 -30.05 -39.86 10.23
C LYS A 118 -30.18 -38.36 10.21
N LEU A 119 -29.76 -37.68 11.28
CA LEU A 119 -29.72 -36.22 11.33
C LEU A 119 -28.79 -35.66 10.26
N GLN A 120 -27.57 -36.19 10.15
CA GLN A 120 -26.63 -35.78 9.10
C GLN A 120 -27.23 -35.95 7.71
N LYS A 121 -27.75 -37.15 7.39
CA LYS A 121 -28.43 -37.42 6.12
C LYS A 121 -29.62 -36.50 5.88
N HIS A 122 -30.34 -36.10 6.93
CA HIS A 122 -31.46 -35.16 6.86
C HIS A 122 -31.01 -33.72 6.56
N LEU A 123 -29.91 -33.27 7.17
CA LEU A 123 -29.34 -31.94 6.95
C LEU A 123 -28.78 -31.76 5.53
N ILE A 124 -28.23 -32.84 4.96
CA ILE A 124 -27.52 -32.81 3.66
C ILE A 124 -28.42 -33.26 2.48
N LYS A 125 -29.66 -33.69 2.73
CA LYS A 125 -30.53 -34.29 1.69
C LYS A 125 -30.93 -33.38 0.51
N ARG A 126 -30.67 -32.08 0.57
CA ARG A 126 -31.21 -31.09 -0.37
C ARG A 126 -30.14 -30.65 -1.37
N ASN A 127 -30.52 -30.47 -2.64
CA ASN A 127 -29.62 -29.93 -3.68
C ASN A 127 -29.15 -28.50 -3.36
N ASP A 128 -29.96 -27.72 -2.65
CA ASP A 128 -29.62 -26.39 -2.16
C ASP A 128 -29.83 -26.33 -0.64
N ILE A 129 -28.73 -26.25 0.10
CA ILE A 129 -28.72 -26.31 1.57
C ILE A 129 -28.55 -24.91 2.12
N PRO A 130 -29.51 -24.39 2.90
CA PRO A 130 -29.41 -23.06 3.48
C PRO A 130 -28.16 -22.89 4.35
N ARG A 131 -27.58 -21.69 4.37
CA ARG A 131 -26.41 -21.33 5.19
C ARG A 131 -26.53 -21.75 6.66
N ASN A 132 -27.68 -21.52 7.28
CA ASN A 132 -27.93 -21.92 8.68
C ASN A 132 -27.92 -23.44 8.88
N THR A 133 -28.37 -24.21 7.88
CA THR A 133 -28.33 -25.68 7.89
C THR A 133 -26.89 -26.19 7.74
N ARG A 134 -26.06 -25.57 6.88
CA ARG A 134 -24.62 -25.88 6.79
C ARG A 134 -23.89 -25.58 8.11
N LYS A 135 -24.18 -24.44 8.74
CA LYS A 135 -23.62 -24.11 10.07
C LYS A 135 -24.02 -25.12 11.15
N ALA A 136 -25.28 -25.55 11.18
CA ALA A 136 -25.74 -26.59 12.09
C ALA A 136 -25.11 -27.96 11.81
N TRP A 137 -24.82 -28.27 10.54
CA TRP A 137 -24.06 -29.47 10.17
C TRP A 137 -22.61 -29.43 10.68
N PHE A 138 -21.93 -28.27 10.63
CA PHE A 138 -20.61 -28.11 11.25
C PHE A 138 -20.65 -28.30 12.77
N GLU A 139 -21.69 -27.78 13.44
CA GLU A 139 -21.89 -28.01 14.89
C GLU A 139 -22.11 -29.51 15.20
N LEU A 140 -22.90 -30.21 14.38
CA LEU A 140 -23.03 -31.67 14.45
C LEU A 140 -21.66 -32.36 14.27
N PHE A 141 -20.87 -31.95 13.27
CA PHE A 141 -19.55 -32.53 13.02
C PHE A 141 -18.65 -32.38 14.26
N ILE A 142 -18.58 -31.18 14.84
CA ILE A 142 -17.84 -30.89 16.07
C ILE A 142 -18.33 -31.75 17.24
N ALA A 143 -19.64 -31.90 17.43
CA ALA A 143 -20.19 -32.75 18.47
C ALA A 143 -19.81 -34.23 18.29
N MET A 144 -19.84 -34.72 17.05
CA MET A 144 -19.44 -36.10 16.72
C MET A 144 -17.95 -36.33 16.91
N LEU A 145 -17.12 -35.30 16.70
CA LEU A 145 -15.69 -35.35 17.02
C LEU A 145 -15.47 -35.54 18.51
N LYS A 146 -16.18 -34.78 19.36
CA LYS A 146 -16.09 -34.92 20.83
C LYS A 146 -16.54 -36.30 21.30
N GLN A 147 -17.58 -36.86 20.67
CA GLN A 147 -18.16 -38.17 21.03
C GLN A 147 -17.42 -39.38 20.43
N ASN A 148 -16.42 -39.16 19.57
CA ASN A 148 -15.69 -40.21 18.87
C ASN A 148 -16.57 -41.15 18.02
N ASN A 149 -17.61 -40.62 17.37
CA ASN A 149 -18.51 -41.42 16.53
C ASN A 149 -17.94 -41.58 15.10
N VAL A 150 -17.09 -42.58 14.90
CA VAL A 150 -16.31 -42.76 13.66
C VAL A 150 -17.17 -42.89 12.40
N ASP A 151 -18.31 -43.57 12.47
CA ASP A 151 -19.15 -43.81 11.27
C ASP A 151 -19.74 -42.51 10.73
N VAL A 152 -20.24 -41.66 11.61
CA VAL A 152 -20.80 -40.34 11.26
C VAL A 152 -19.68 -39.39 10.81
N LEU A 153 -18.50 -39.47 11.46
CA LEU A 153 -17.34 -38.68 11.07
C LEU A 153 -16.89 -38.98 9.64
N ARG A 154 -16.84 -40.26 9.24
CA ARG A 154 -16.46 -40.64 7.86
C ARG A 154 -17.35 -39.95 6.83
N ASP A 155 -18.67 -40.00 7.03
CA ASP A 155 -19.63 -39.33 6.15
C ASP A 155 -19.46 -37.81 6.18
N CYS A 156 -19.13 -37.21 7.33
CA CYS A 156 -18.86 -35.77 7.44
C CYS A 156 -17.62 -35.34 6.64
N PHE A 157 -16.52 -36.08 6.74
CA PHE A 157 -15.31 -35.81 5.96
C PHE A 157 -15.58 -35.94 4.45
N GLN A 158 -16.31 -36.99 4.04
CA GLN A 158 -16.67 -37.18 2.64
C GLN A 158 -17.57 -36.06 2.12
N GLU A 159 -18.57 -35.63 2.89
CA GLU A 159 -19.43 -34.52 2.51
C GLU A 159 -18.65 -33.21 2.40
N LEU A 160 -17.73 -32.94 3.33
CA LEU A 160 -16.88 -31.75 3.26
C LEU A 160 -16.10 -31.73 1.94
N TYR A 161 -15.46 -32.84 1.59
CA TYR A 161 -14.75 -33.00 0.33
C TYR A 161 -15.67 -32.79 -0.87
N ASN A 162 -16.80 -33.50 -0.94
CA ASN A 162 -17.75 -33.38 -2.04
C ASN A 162 -18.27 -31.96 -2.21
N TRP A 163 -18.59 -31.29 -1.11
CA TRP A 163 -19.07 -29.91 -1.15
C TRP A 163 -17.99 -28.95 -1.66
N THR A 164 -16.77 -29.04 -1.15
CA THR A 164 -15.64 -28.21 -1.64
C THR A 164 -15.37 -28.41 -3.13
N MET A 165 -15.43 -29.65 -3.61
CA MET A 165 -15.27 -29.99 -5.03
C MET A 165 -16.41 -29.41 -5.89
N SER A 166 -17.66 -29.53 -5.42
CA SER A 166 -18.83 -28.98 -6.13
C SER A 166 -18.77 -27.46 -6.28
N LEU A 167 -18.19 -26.75 -5.30
CA LEU A 167 -18.05 -25.30 -5.33
C LEU A 167 -17.03 -24.80 -6.36
N ARG A 168 -16.10 -25.67 -6.79
CA ARG A 168 -15.04 -25.40 -7.77
C ARG A 168 -15.43 -25.78 -9.20
N GLU A 169 -16.50 -26.55 -9.38
CA GLU A 169 -16.93 -27.01 -10.71
C GLU A 169 -17.21 -25.83 -11.64
N GLY A 170 -16.64 -25.87 -12.85
CA GLY A 170 -16.80 -24.84 -13.87
C GLY A 170 -16.09 -23.51 -13.59
N ARG A 171 -15.18 -23.46 -12.59
CA ARG A 171 -14.46 -22.23 -12.17
C ARG A 171 -12.96 -22.26 -12.47
N GLN A 172 -12.53 -23.01 -13.49
CA GLN A 172 -11.12 -23.16 -13.83
C GLN A 172 -10.50 -21.80 -14.19
N TRP A 173 -9.27 -21.55 -13.73
CA TRP A 173 -8.56 -20.27 -13.92
C TRP A 173 -9.29 -19.04 -13.37
N THR A 174 -10.22 -19.24 -12.44
CA THR A 174 -10.89 -18.14 -11.71
C THR A 174 -10.55 -18.19 -10.23
N VAL A 175 -10.57 -17.02 -9.59
CA VAL A 175 -10.32 -16.90 -8.15
C VAL A 175 -11.47 -17.51 -7.38
N MET A 176 -11.17 -18.53 -6.57
CA MET A 176 -12.16 -19.28 -5.82
C MET A 176 -12.27 -18.78 -4.37
N GLU A 177 -13.31 -18.00 -4.12
CA GLU A 177 -13.75 -17.64 -2.77
C GLU A 177 -14.85 -18.59 -2.30
N TYR A 178 -14.63 -19.24 -1.16
CA TYR A 178 -15.59 -20.16 -0.55
C TYR A 178 -16.62 -19.41 0.31
N PRO A 179 -17.82 -19.99 0.53
CA PRO A 179 -18.79 -19.43 1.45
C PRO A 179 -18.21 -19.24 2.87
N PRO A 180 -18.56 -18.16 3.60
CA PRO A 180 -17.97 -17.86 4.91
C PRO A 180 -18.12 -18.99 5.94
N GLU A 181 -19.26 -19.70 5.92
CA GLU A 181 -19.52 -20.84 6.80
C GLU A 181 -18.54 -22.01 6.59
N LEU A 182 -17.98 -22.19 5.39
CA LEU A 182 -16.98 -23.22 5.12
C LEU A 182 -15.64 -22.83 5.77
N TYR A 183 -15.22 -21.56 5.64
CA TYR A 183 -14.03 -21.06 6.31
C TYR A 183 -14.15 -21.14 7.84
N GLU A 184 -15.26 -20.64 8.41
CA GLU A 184 -15.56 -20.73 9.84
C GLU A 184 -15.56 -22.20 10.32
N GLY A 185 -16.25 -23.08 9.58
CA GLY A 185 -16.36 -24.49 9.92
C GLY A 185 -15.02 -25.24 9.93
N ILE A 186 -14.17 -24.99 8.92
CA ILE A 186 -12.81 -25.58 8.85
C ILE A 186 -11.96 -25.16 10.04
N ILE A 187 -11.97 -23.87 10.40
CA ILE A 187 -11.20 -23.35 11.55
C ILE A 187 -11.67 -24.02 12.86
N SER A 188 -12.99 -24.08 13.07
CA SER A 188 -13.55 -24.67 14.30
C SER A 188 -13.31 -26.18 14.39
N ILE A 189 -13.40 -26.91 13.27
CA ILE A 189 -13.08 -28.34 13.23
C ILE A 189 -11.59 -28.56 13.50
N ASN A 190 -10.71 -27.80 12.84
CA ASN A 190 -9.26 -27.93 13.01
C ASN A 190 -8.85 -27.69 14.46
N GLU A 191 -9.41 -26.66 15.11
CA GLU A 191 -9.18 -26.38 16.53
C GLU A 191 -9.61 -27.55 17.42
N GLN A 192 -10.82 -28.09 17.20
CA GLN A 192 -11.29 -29.23 17.98
C GLN A 192 -10.39 -30.44 17.79
N LEU A 193 -10.04 -30.78 16.55
CA LEU A 193 -9.13 -31.87 16.25
C LEU A 193 -7.78 -31.69 16.95
N CYS A 194 -7.24 -30.48 16.99
CA CYS A 194 -6.00 -30.17 17.68
C CYS A 194 -6.07 -30.40 19.20
N MET A 195 -7.22 -30.08 19.83
CA MET A 195 -7.45 -30.25 21.27
C MET A 195 -7.56 -31.71 21.73
N GLN A 196 -7.87 -32.65 20.84
CA GLN A 196 -8.04 -34.06 21.20
C GLN A 196 -6.71 -34.74 21.50
N GLN A 197 -6.74 -35.93 22.11
CA GLN A 197 -5.53 -36.75 22.26
C GLN A 197 -5.24 -37.53 20.97
N LYS A 198 -3.96 -37.78 20.70
CA LYS A 198 -3.52 -38.56 19.54
C LYS A 198 -3.84 -40.05 19.78
N GLU A 199 -4.55 -40.64 18.85
CA GLU A 199 -4.82 -42.09 18.83
C GLU A 199 -3.80 -42.80 17.92
N ALA A 200 -3.59 -44.11 18.06
CA ALA A 200 -2.63 -44.84 17.22
C ALA A 200 -3.07 -44.89 15.74
N VAL A 201 -4.35 -45.18 15.50
CA VAL A 201 -4.97 -45.20 14.17
C VAL A 201 -6.34 -44.55 14.29
N SER A 202 -6.56 -43.45 13.58
CA SER A 202 -7.81 -42.70 13.64
C SER A 202 -7.95 -41.80 12.43
N ILE A 203 -9.19 -41.64 11.95
CA ILE A 203 -9.55 -40.66 10.91
C ILE A 203 -9.23 -39.22 11.34
N LYS A 204 -9.15 -39.00 12.67
CA LYS A 204 -8.85 -37.70 13.28
C LYS A 204 -7.36 -37.34 13.25
N ASN A 205 -6.47 -38.28 12.93
CA ASN A 205 -5.02 -38.05 12.94
C ASN A 205 -4.49 -37.42 11.63
N GLY A 206 -5.37 -37.06 10.69
CA GLY A 206 -5.06 -36.46 9.39
C GLY A 206 -4.98 -34.93 9.44
N ASN A 207 -4.50 -34.34 8.34
CA ASN A 207 -4.63 -32.90 8.09
C ASN A 207 -5.58 -32.62 6.92
N ASP A 208 -6.51 -33.55 6.68
CA ASP A 208 -7.39 -33.54 5.50
C ASP A 208 -8.34 -32.34 5.52
N ILE A 209 -8.73 -31.85 6.70
CA ILE A 209 -9.56 -30.63 6.88
C ILE A 209 -8.88 -29.38 6.32
N VAL A 210 -7.55 -29.26 6.43
CA VAL A 210 -6.81 -28.12 5.87
C VAL A 210 -6.46 -28.41 4.41
N ASN A 211 -6.00 -29.62 4.13
CA ASN A 211 -5.57 -30.03 2.78
C ASN A 211 -6.71 -29.98 1.75
N VAL A 212 -7.96 -30.15 2.17
CA VAL A 212 -9.12 -30.02 1.27
C VAL A 212 -9.15 -28.65 0.58
N MET A 213 -8.58 -27.60 1.18
CA MET A 213 -8.52 -26.24 0.63
C MET A 213 -7.48 -26.08 -0.48
N LEU A 214 -6.57 -27.04 -0.63
CA LEU A 214 -5.60 -27.09 -1.72
C LEU A 214 -6.25 -27.73 -2.96
N ASP A 215 -6.51 -26.94 -4.00
CA ASP A 215 -7.09 -27.46 -5.23
C ASP A 215 -6.04 -28.13 -6.12
N GLY A 216 -5.94 -29.46 -5.99
CA GLY A 216 -5.09 -30.28 -6.86
C GLY A 216 -5.78 -30.83 -8.10
N VAL A 217 -6.99 -30.41 -8.47
CA VAL A 217 -7.73 -31.12 -9.54
C VAL A 217 -8.39 -30.20 -10.54
N GLN A 218 -8.96 -29.07 -10.10
CA GLN A 218 -9.84 -28.22 -10.91
C GLN A 218 -9.19 -26.91 -11.35
N PHE A 219 -7.91 -26.68 -11.05
CA PHE A 219 -7.16 -25.50 -11.52
C PHE A 219 -7.82 -24.16 -11.13
N THR A 220 -8.49 -24.10 -9.98
CA THR A 220 -8.99 -22.87 -9.40
C THR A 220 -7.86 -22.08 -8.73
N ILE A 221 -7.97 -20.75 -8.75
CA ILE A 221 -6.96 -19.87 -8.16
C ILE A 221 -7.33 -19.58 -6.70
N MET A 222 -6.37 -19.74 -5.80
CA MET A 222 -6.63 -19.57 -4.37
C MET A 222 -6.96 -18.11 -3.99
N HIS A 223 -8.12 -17.87 -3.37
CA HIS A 223 -8.46 -16.57 -2.81
C HIS A 223 -7.69 -16.26 -1.50
N GLN A 224 -7.49 -14.98 -1.18
CA GLN A 224 -6.77 -14.55 0.03
C GLN A 224 -7.41 -15.06 1.34
N ASN A 225 -8.75 -15.20 1.39
CA ASN A 225 -9.45 -15.76 2.55
C ASN A 225 -9.11 -17.25 2.75
N THR A 226 -8.79 -17.98 1.69
CA THR A 226 -8.31 -19.37 1.77
C THR A 226 -6.91 -19.42 2.38
N TYR A 227 -5.99 -18.56 1.94
CA TYR A 227 -4.67 -18.42 2.58
C TYR A 227 -4.78 -18.08 4.07
N ARG A 228 -5.64 -17.11 4.43
CA ARG A 228 -5.88 -16.74 5.84
C ARG A 228 -6.43 -17.90 6.67
N THR A 229 -7.32 -18.70 6.09
CA THR A 229 -7.90 -19.88 6.75
C THR A 229 -6.84 -20.95 7.01
N ILE A 230 -6.04 -21.29 5.99
CA ILE A 230 -4.92 -22.23 6.13
C ILE A 230 -3.92 -21.71 7.16
N TRP A 231 -3.54 -20.42 7.08
CA TRP A 231 -2.61 -19.79 8.02
C TRP A 231 -3.12 -19.88 9.47
N THR A 232 -4.40 -19.63 9.70
CA THR A 232 -5.04 -19.74 11.02
C THR A 232 -4.99 -21.18 11.53
N CYS A 233 -5.31 -22.16 10.68
CA CYS A 233 -5.28 -23.57 11.03
C CYS A 233 -3.86 -24.05 11.39
N LEU A 234 -2.84 -23.62 10.62
CA LEU A 234 -1.44 -23.94 10.92
C LEU A 234 -0.97 -23.31 12.23
N ASN A 235 -1.41 -22.09 12.56
CA ASN A 235 -1.11 -21.47 13.85
C ASN A 235 -1.78 -22.22 15.02
N GLN A 236 -3.02 -22.70 14.85
CA GLN A 236 -3.67 -23.57 15.84
C GLN A 236 -2.88 -24.87 16.02
N GLN A 237 -2.47 -25.51 14.93
CA GLN A 237 -1.66 -26.74 14.98
C GLN A 237 -0.34 -26.51 15.72
N LEU A 238 0.34 -25.38 15.49
CA LEU A 238 1.53 -24.98 16.26
C LEU A 238 1.23 -24.78 17.74
N PHE A 239 0.16 -24.04 18.06
CA PHE A 239 -0.22 -23.76 19.45
C PHE A 239 -0.49 -25.05 20.25
N TYR A 240 -1.17 -26.02 19.64
CA TYR A 240 -1.46 -27.33 20.24
C TYR A 240 -0.37 -28.39 20.01
N LYS A 241 0.82 -28.00 19.52
CA LYS A 241 1.99 -28.87 19.31
C LYS A 241 1.72 -30.08 18.39
N ARG A 242 0.97 -29.86 17.30
CA ARG A 242 0.65 -30.83 16.24
C ARG A 242 1.61 -30.72 15.05
N SER A 243 2.91 -30.81 15.30
CA SER A 243 3.96 -30.65 14.26
C SER A 243 3.82 -31.66 13.12
N GLU A 244 3.30 -32.87 13.41
CA GLU A 244 3.06 -33.90 12.42
C GLU A 244 2.02 -33.49 11.35
N TRP A 245 1.07 -32.62 11.70
CA TRP A 245 0.09 -32.12 10.73
C TRP A 245 0.65 -31.03 9.83
N ILE A 246 1.56 -30.21 10.36
CA ILE A 246 2.26 -29.20 9.55
C ILE A 246 3.11 -29.90 8.48
N ILE A 247 3.76 -31.01 8.81
CA ILE A 247 4.47 -31.85 7.83
C ILE A 247 3.49 -32.40 6.79
N LYS A 248 2.34 -32.94 7.21
CA LYS A 248 1.32 -33.42 6.25
C LYS A 248 0.81 -32.32 5.31
N TYR A 249 0.64 -31.11 5.82
CA TYR A 249 0.32 -29.94 4.99
C TYR A 249 1.47 -29.63 4.03
N TRP A 250 2.70 -29.57 4.52
CA TRP A 250 3.89 -29.30 3.70
C TRP A 250 4.03 -30.31 2.55
N ASN A 251 3.77 -31.59 2.82
CA ASN A 251 3.78 -32.66 1.82
C ASN A 251 2.72 -32.44 0.73
N ALA A 252 1.50 -32.06 1.15
CA ALA A 252 0.41 -31.76 0.22
C ALA A 252 0.71 -30.50 -0.60
N ALA A 253 1.23 -29.45 0.02
CA ALA A 253 1.64 -28.22 -0.64
C ALA A 253 2.80 -28.44 -1.63
N ASN A 254 3.78 -29.27 -1.27
CA ASN A 254 4.88 -29.64 -2.15
C ASN A 254 4.36 -30.38 -3.39
N SER A 255 3.47 -31.35 -3.18
CA SER A 255 2.83 -32.09 -4.27
C SER A 255 2.00 -31.16 -5.17
N LEU A 256 1.25 -30.22 -4.57
CA LEU A 256 0.48 -29.22 -5.31
C LEU A 256 1.38 -28.36 -6.20
N LEU A 257 2.46 -27.82 -5.63
CA LEU A 257 3.36 -26.92 -6.36
C LEU A 257 4.11 -27.63 -7.50
N LEU A 258 4.47 -28.90 -7.28
CA LEU A 258 5.16 -29.74 -8.25
C LEU A 258 4.24 -30.20 -9.38
N LEU A 259 3.03 -30.68 -9.07
CA LEU A 259 2.17 -31.38 -10.04
C LEU A 259 1.11 -30.47 -10.68
N HIS A 260 0.52 -29.56 -9.91
CA HIS A 260 -0.69 -28.83 -10.34
C HIS A 260 -0.41 -27.37 -10.63
N LEU A 261 0.48 -26.75 -9.85
CA LEU A 261 0.94 -25.40 -10.08
C LEU A 261 2.22 -25.34 -10.92
N ALA A 262 2.57 -26.38 -11.67
CA ALA A 262 3.75 -26.38 -12.55
C ALA A 262 3.79 -25.12 -13.44
N ASP A 263 5.00 -24.62 -13.68
CA ASP A 263 5.22 -23.48 -14.56
C ASP A 263 5.08 -23.91 -16.03
N PHE A 264 4.65 -23.00 -16.90
CA PHE A 264 4.49 -23.26 -18.33
C PHE A 264 4.63 -21.97 -19.14
N GLN A 265 5.04 -22.11 -20.40
CA GLN A 265 5.30 -21.01 -21.31
C GLN A 265 4.13 -20.75 -22.28
N LEU A 266 4.15 -19.59 -22.92
CA LEU A 266 3.16 -19.25 -23.96
C LEU A 266 3.18 -20.29 -25.08
N ASN A 267 1.99 -20.73 -25.52
CA ASN A 267 1.77 -21.78 -26.53
C ASN A 267 2.22 -23.20 -26.13
N GLU A 268 2.60 -23.42 -24.87
CA GLU A 268 2.88 -24.76 -24.36
C GLU A 268 1.59 -25.58 -24.23
N ARG A 269 1.67 -26.90 -24.52
CA ARG A 269 0.55 -27.83 -24.29
C ARG A 269 0.57 -28.29 -22.84
N ILE A 270 -0.47 -27.94 -22.09
CA ILE A 270 -0.63 -28.31 -20.69
C ILE A 270 -1.68 -29.40 -20.53
N TYR A 271 -1.45 -30.32 -19.59
CA TYR A 271 -2.42 -31.36 -19.25
C TYR A 271 -3.47 -30.81 -18.28
N VAL A 272 -4.74 -30.88 -18.67
CA VAL A 272 -5.86 -30.34 -17.90
C VAL A 272 -7.05 -31.30 -17.90
N SER A 273 -7.50 -31.66 -16.71
CA SER A 273 -8.56 -32.65 -16.46
C SER A 273 -9.95 -32.24 -16.96
N TYR A 274 -10.20 -30.94 -17.19
CA TYR A 274 -11.52 -30.41 -17.54
C TYR A 274 -11.80 -30.37 -19.06
N THR A 275 -10.83 -30.74 -19.91
CA THR A 275 -11.00 -30.75 -21.36
C THR A 275 -11.26 -32.17 -21.89
N PRO A 276 -12.06 -32.35 -22.96
CA PRO A 276 -12.30 -33.68 -23.54
C PRO A 276 -11.02 -34.39 -24.01
N SER A 277 -10.01 -33.62 -24.45
CA SER A 277 -8.70 -34.12 -24.88
C SER A 277 -7.72 -34.33 -23.71
N GLY A 278 -8.04 -33.86 -22.51
CA GLY A 278 -7.10 -33.79 -21.39
C GLY A 278 -5.97 -32.77 -21.58
N GLN A 279 -6.07 -31.88 -22.58
CA GLN A 279 -5.02 -30.92 -22.96
C GLN A 279 -5.59 -29.55 -23.34
N ALA A 280 -4.87 -28.49 -22.97
CA ALA A 280 -5.11 -27.11 -23.39
C ALA A 280 -3.80 -26.44 -23.86
N ILE A 281 -3.91 -25.40 -24.67
CA ILE A 281 -2.77 -24.57 -25.09
C ILE A 281 -2.74 -23.34 -24.18
N ALA A 282 -1.60 -23.07 -23.56
CA ALA A 282 -1.42 -21.94 -22.65
C ALA A 282 -1.46 -20.60 -23.40
N ASP A 283 -2.38 -19.73 -23.00
CA ASP A 283 -2.43 -18.33 -23.44
C ASP A 283 -1.66 -17.40 -22.48
N SER A 284 -1.48 -16.13 -22.86
CA SER A 284 -0.73 -15.16 -22.06
C SER A 284 -1.34 -14.93 -20.68
N LYS A 285 -2.67 -14.95 -20.58
CA LYS A 285 -3.39 -14.72 -19.32
C LYS A 285 -3.21 -15.90 -18.36
N MET A 286 -3.23 -17.13 -18.86
CA MET A 286 -2.97 -18.33 -18.06
C MET A 286 -1.55 -18.32 -17.49
N VAL A 287 -0.56 -17.95 -18.31
CA VAL A 287 0.85 -17.85 -17.88
C VAL A 287 0.98 -16.80 -16.78
N GLU A 288 0.43 -15.60 -16.97
CA GLU A 288 0.49 -14.52 -15.98
C GLU A 288 -0.19 -14.90 -14.66
N LEU A 289 -1.40 -15.47 -14.73
CA LEU A 289 -2.12 -15.94 -13.54
C LEU A 289 -1.35 -17.03 -12.81
N ARG A 290 -0.75 -17.97 -13.54
CA ARG A 290 0.05 -19.06 -12.96
C ARG A 290 1.30 -18.53 -12.27
N GLN A 291 2.02 -17.60 -12.89
CA GLN A 291 3.22 -17.00 -12.30
C GLN A 291 2.87 -16.24 -11.02
N LYS A 292 1.78 -15.47 -11.04
CA LYS A 292 1.27 -14.76 -9.85
C LYS A 292 0.90 -15.73 -8.73
N GLU A 293 0.13 -16.76 -9.04
CA GLU A 293 -0.28 -17.78 -8.06
C GLU A 293 0.94 -18.51 -7.46
N ARG A 294 1.92 -18.90 -8.28
CA ARG A 294 3.18 -19.50 -7.80
C ARG A 294 3.95 -18.54 -6.90
N LYS A 295 4.03 -17.24 -7.24
CA LYS A 295 4.71 -16.23 -6.42
C LYS A 295 4.04 -16.09 -5.06
N GLU A 296 2.71 -15.95 -5.01
CA GLU A 296 1.95 -15.86 -3.76
C GLU A 296 2.03 -17.14 -2.93
N PHE A 297 1.94 -18.31 -3.56
CA PHE A 297 2.07 -19.59 -2.88
C PHE A 297 3.47 -19.78 -2.29
N LYS A 298 4.54 -19.43 -3.00
CA LYS A 298 5.90 -19.46 -2.44
C LYS A 298 6.08 -18.44 -1.32
N GLU A 299 5.56 -17.23 -1.47
CA GLU A 299 5.59 -16.20 -0.41
C GLU A 299 4.95 -16.71 0.89
N PHE A 300 3.81 -17.40 0.81
CA PHE A 300 3.17 -18.04 1.97
C PHE A 300 4.12 -19.00 2.70
N HIS A 301 4.83 -19.86 1.97
CA HIS A 301 5.72 -20.85 2.57
C HIS A 301 7.00 -20.24 3.13
N ILE A 302 7.50 -19.15 2.52
CA ILE A 302 8.59 -18.34 3.06
C ILE A 302 8.18 -17.67 4.38
N ALA A 303 6.98 -17.10 4.43
CA ALA A 303 6.43 -16.53 5.66
C ALA A 303 6.22 -17.61 6.75
N LEU A 304 5.74 -18.81 6.37
CA LEU A 304 5.59 -19.94 7.28
C LEU A 304 6.93 -20.36 7.89
N GLY A 305 8.01 -20.42 7.10
CA GLY A 305 9.36 -20.66 7.62
C GLY A 305 9.81 -19.61 8.64
N GLY A 306 9.51 -18.33 8.39
CA GLY A 306 9.72 -17.25 9.37
C GLY A 306 8.92 -17.43 10.66
N LEU A 307 7.66 -17.87 10.58
CA LEU A 307 6.82 -18.17 11.73
C LEU A 307 7.37 -19.33 12.56
N LEU A 308 7.79 -20.42 11.92
CA LEU A 308 8.37 -21.58 12.59
C LEU A 308 9.67 -21.22 13.31
N LEU A 309 10.51 -20.38 12.69
CA LEU A 309 11.73 -19.88 13.31
C LEU A 309 11.43 -18.98 14.52
N PHE A 310 10.44 -18.10 14.41
CA PHE A 310 9.97 -17.28 15.53
C PHE A 310 9.48 -18.13 16.72
N ARG A 311 8.79 -19.24 16.45
CA ARG A 311 8.29 -20.18 17.46
C ARG A 311 9.36 -21.14 18.00
N LYS A 312 10.58 -21.11 17.46
CA LYS A 312 11.70 -22.00 17.80
C LYS A 312 11.42 -23.48 17.47
N GLU A 313 10.65 -23.73 16.43
CA GLU A 313 10.32 -25.09 15.95
C GLU A 313 11.47 -25.66 15.09
N HIS A 314 12.67 -25.76 15.66
CA HIS A 314 13.90 -26.06 14.92
C HIS A 314 13.92 -27.47 14.31
N GLU A 315 13.42 -28.48 15.03
CA GLU A 315 13.32 -29.86 14.52
C GLU A 315 12.32 -29.97 13.37
N LEU A 316 11.17 -29.29 13.49
CA LEU A 316 10.17 -29.24 12.43
C LEU A 316 10.72 -28.51 11.20
N LEU A 317 11.44 -27.40 11.39
CA LEU A 317 12.14 -26.70 10.32
C LEU A 317 13.11 -27.63 9.59
N ASN A 318 13.93 -28.40 10.31
CA ASN A 318 14.82 -29.39 9.69
C ASN A 318 14.03 -30.36 8.80
N GLN A 319 12.95 -30.94 9.32
CA GLN A 319 12.15 -31.93 8.59
C GLN A 319 11.54 -31.36 7.30
N ILE A 320 10.96 -30.16 7.33
CA ILE A 320 10.35 -29.56 6.13
C ILE A 320 11.40 -29.07 5.12
N LEU A 321 12.56 -28.59 5.59
CA LEU A 321 13.65 -28.13 4.74
C LEU A 321 14.28 -29.27 3.94
N TYR A 322 14.23 -30.50 4.43
CA TYR A 322 14.78 -31.68 3.75
C TYR A 322 13.72 -32.65 3.22
N TYR A 323 12.45 -32.24 3.26
CA TYR A 323 11.37 -33.03 2.67
C TYR A 323 11.46 -33.03 1.13
N THR A 324 11.45 -34.22 0.54
CA THR A 324 11.35 -34.44 -0.91
C THR A 324 10.61 -35.75 -1.16
N ASN A 325 9.86 -35.83 -2.27
CA ASN A 325 9.24 -37.04 -2.78
C ASN A 325 9.86 -37.52 -4.11
N SER A 326 10.94 -36.88 -4.56
CA SER A 326 11.65 -37.22 -5.79
C SER A 326 13.10 -37.66 -5.51
N GLN A 327 13.63 -38.49 -6.42
CA GLN A 327 15.05 -38.81 -6.53
C GLN A 327 15.50 -38.44 -7.96
N PRO A 328 16.44 -37.50 -8.16
CA PRO A 328 17.15 -36.72 -7.14
C PRO A 328 16.23 -35.78 -6.33
N PRO A 329 16.64 -35.37 -5.10
CA PRO A 329 15.86 -34.46 -4.25
C PRO A 329 15.49 -33.15 -4.94
N HIS A 330 14.23 -32.74 -4.85
CA HIS A 330 13.75 -31.48 -5.41
C HIS A 330 12.85 -30.74 -4.42
N TYR A 331 13.20 -29.49 -4.10
CA TYR A 331 12.59 -28.71 -3.03
C TYR A 331 11.79 -27.52 -3.59
N VAL A 332 10.59 -27.75 -4.11
CA VAL A 332 9.86 -26.72 -4.88
C VAL A 332 9.33 -25.53 -4.07
N LEU A 333 9.04 -25.75 -2.78
CA LEU A 333 8.41 -24.74 -1.91
C LEU A 333 9.37 -23.67 -1.41
N ILE A 334 10.67 -23.93 -1.47
CA ILE A 334 11.73 -23.04 -0.99
C ILE A 334 12.73 -22.78 -2.13
N PRO A 335 13.37 -21.61 -2.17
CA PRO A 335 14.36 -21.30 -3.19
C PRO A 335 15.55 -22.25 -3.15
N GLY A 336 16.02 -22.63 -4.34
CA GLY A 336 17.11 -23.61 -4.52
C GLY A 336 18.49 -23.01 -4.75
N SER A 337 18.56 -21.70 -5.04
CA SER A 337 19.80 -21.00 -5.38
C SER A 337 19.93 -19.67 -4.63
N LEU A 338 21.16 -19.19 -4.50
CA LEU A 338 21.46 -17.90 -3.89
C LEU A 338 20.83 -16.75 -4.71
N ALA A 339 20.79 -16.87 -6.04
CA ALA A 339 20.09 -15.93 -6.91
C ALA A 339 18.61 -15.75 -6.55
N GLU A 340 17.88 -16.86 -6.38
CA GLU A 340 16.48 -16.82 -5.97
C GLU A 340 16.31 -16.24 -4.55
N ILE A 341 17.16 -16.65 -3.61
CA ILE A 341 17.08 -16.17 -2.22
C ILE A 341 17.36 -14.68 -2.14
N ILE A 342 18.40 -14.17 -2.81
CA ILE A 342 18.74 -12.74 -2.82
C ILE A 342 17.58 -11.96 -3.42
N SER A 343 17.00 -12.41 -4.53
CA SER A 343 15.86 -11.73 -5.16
C SER A 343 14.68 -11.61 -4.19
N LEU A 344 14.32 -12.69 -3.48
CA LEU A 344 13.28 -12.67 -2.45
C LEU A 344 13.63 -11.76 -1.26
N TYR A 345 14.91 -11.70 -0.88
CA TYR A 345 15.39 -10.85 0.19
C TYR A 345 15.29 -9.37 -0.19
N MET A 346 15.66 -9.01 -1.42
CA MET A 346 15.54 -7.65 -1.94
C MET A 346 14.08 -7.23 -2.06
N ASP A 347 13.21 -8.08 -2.60
CA ASP A 347 11.75 -7.86 -2.63
C ASP A 347 11.19 -7.59 -1.23
N LEU A 348 11.66 -8.31 -0.20
CA LEU A 348 11.24 -8.15 1.19
C LEU A 348 11.70 -6.82 1.81
N LEU A 349 12.88 -6.34 1.44
CA LEU A 349 13.42 -5.06 1.90
C LEU A 349 12.86 -3.87 1.12
N SER A 350 12.34 -4.11 -0.10
CA SER A 350 11.86 -3.04 -0.95
C SER A 350 10.73 -2.23 -0.32
N PHE A 351 10.88 -0.91 -0.33
CA PHE A 351 9.87 -0.02 0.22
C PHE A 351 8.81 0.28 -0.84
N SER A 352 7.56 -0.08 -0.56
CA SER A 352 6.40 0.43 -1.29
C SER A 352 5.31 0.85 -0.30
N PRO A 353 4.50 1.89 -0.60
CA PRO A 353 3.36 2.24 0.24
C PRO A 353 2.43 1.05 0.51
N ASP A 354 2.30 0.16 -0.47
CA ASP A 354 1.52 -1.09 -0.37
C ASP A 354 2.19 -2.16 0.51
N SER A 355 3.51 -2.09 0.78
CA SER A 355 4.24 -3.05 1.61
C SER A 355 4.25 -2.74 3.11
N MET A 356 3.81 -1.54 3.54
CA MET A 356 3.96 -1.06 4.93
C MET A 356 3.36 -1.99 5.99
N TYR A 357 2.28 -2.72 5.65
CA TYR A 357 1.62 -3.70 6.54
C TYR A 357 1.35 -5.05 5.88
N LYS A 358 2.00 -5.33 4.73
CA LYS A 358 1.70 -6.49 3.88
C LYS A 358 1.75 -7.81 4.65
N TYR A 359 2.84 -8.07 5.37
CA TYR A 359 3.05 -9.36 6.05
C TYR A 359 2.21 -9.47 7.32
N GLU A 360 2.01 -8.38 8.07
CA GLU A 360 1.11 -8.38 9.22
C GLU A 360 -0.34 -8.70 8.81
N GLN A 361 -0.82 -8.15 7.69
CA GLN A 361 -2.20 -8.40 7.23
C GLN A 361 -2.40 -9.77 6.60
N LYS A 362 -1.40 -10.29 5.88
CA LYS A 362 -1.49 -11.59 5.20
C LYS A 362 -1.14 -12.76 6.12
N TYR A 363 -0.10 -12.61 6.94
CA TYR A 363 0.53 -13.70 7.70
C TYR A 363 0.83 -13.27 9.16
N PRO A 364 -0.20 -12.89 9.93
CA PRO A 364 -0.01 -12.42 11.31
C PRO A 364 0.61 -13.52 12.19
N PHE A 365 1.58 -13.13 13.03
CA PHE A 365 2.15 -14.02 14.05
C PHE A 365 1.28 -13.92 15.32
N PHE A 366 0.45 -14.93 15.58
CA PHE A 366 -0.51 -14.88 16.69
C PHE A 366 0.17 -14.73 18.06
N GLY A 367 -0.36 -13.86 18.90
CA GLY A 367 0.22 -13.53 20.21
C GLY A 367 1.34 -12.48 20.16
N LEU A 368 1.67 -11.93 18.99
CA LEU A 368 2.55 -10.76 18.88
C LEU A 368 1.80 -9.48 19.27
N GLN A 369 2.28 -8.79 20.30
CA GLN A 369 1.66 -7.57 20.85
C GLN A 369 2.63 -6.38 20.81
N ALA A 370 3.26 -6.13 19.65
CA ALA A 370 4.23 -5.03 19.47
C ALA A 370 3.62 -3.78 18.80
N GLY A 371 2.30 -3.77 18.59
CA GLY A 371 1.57 -2.66 17.95
C GLY A 371 2.14 -2.35 16.57
N VAL A 372 2.48 -1.08 16.33
CA VAL A 372 3.05 -0.59 15.05
C VAL A 372 4.34 -1.31 14.60
N ARG A 373 5.01 -2.04 15.50
CA ARG A 373 6.23 -2.80 15.19
C ARG A 373 5.96 -4.21 14.68
N ASN A 374 4.72 -4.69 14.71
CA ASN A 374 4.39 -6.07 14.32
C ASN A 374 4.92 -6.44 12.94
N ASN A 375 4.61 -5.64 11.90
CA ASN A 375 5.11 -5.89 10.55
C ASN A 375 6.66 -5.94 10.49
N SER A 376 7.35 -5.02 11.18
CA SER A 376 8.83 -5.01 11.24
C SER A 376 9.42 -6.27 11.89
N ILE A 377 8.76 -6.81 12.92
CA ILE A 377 9.19 -8.03 13.60
C ILE A 377 8.97 -9.24 12.70
N ILE A 378 7.80 -9.34 12.06
CA ILE A 378 7.49 -10.42 11.11
C ILE A 378 8.51 -10.41 9.96
N ASN A 379 8.76 -9.24 9.35
CA ASN A 379 9.77 -9.08 8.30
C ASN A 379 11.15 -9.51 8.77
N GLY A 380 11.56 -9.12 9.99
CA GLY A 380 12.84 -9.52 10.57
C GLY A 380 12.99 -11.03 10.75
N TRP A 381 11.91 -11.75 11.10
CA TRP A 381 11.93 -13.22 11.19
C TRP A 381 11.97 -13.90 9.83
N ILE A 382 11.28 -13.35 8.83
CA ILE A 382 11.37 -13.84 7.45
C ILE A 382 12.78 -13.63 6.90
N GLN A 383 13.42 -12.48 7.14
CA GLN A 383 14.82 -12.23 6.78
C GLN A 383 15.77 -13.26 7.40
N LYS A 384 15.60 -13.56 8.69
CA LYS A 384 16.38 -14.61 9.39
C LYS A 384 16.16 -16.00 8.78
N TYR A 385 14.93 -16.33 8.38
CA TYR A 385 14.64 -17.58 7.69
C TYR A 385 15.30 -17.65 6.31
N LEU A 386 15.28 -16.57 5.52
CA LEU A 386 16.02 -16.50 4.26
C LEU A 386 17.52 -16.68 4.46
N TYR A 387 18.09 -16.12 5.53
CA TYR A 387 19.49 -16.36 5.90
C TYR A 387 19.78 -17.84 6.19
N ILE A 388 18.89 -18.55 6.92
CA ILE A 388 19.00 -20.01 7.10
C ILE A 388 18.97 -20.73 5.75
N LEU A 389 18.12 -20.31 4.81
CA LEU A 389 18.08 -20.90 3.47
C LEU A 389 19.39 -20.67 2.70
N MET A 390 20.03 -19.51 2.84
CA MET A 390 21.36 -19.26 2.24
C MET A 390 22.41 -20.22 2.79
N LEU A 391 22.41 -20.47 4.10
CA LEU A 391 23.31 -21.44 4.74
C LEU A 391 22.99 -22.88 4.33
N ARG A 392 21.69 -23.21 4.18
CA ARG A 392 21.21 -24.53 3.76
C ARG A 392 21.80 -24.94 2.41
N LEU A 393 22.13 -24.01 1.52
CA LEU A 393 22.76 -24.32 0.23
C LEU A 393 24.07 -25.11 0.37
N ALA A 394 24.77 -25.02 1.51
CA ALA A 394 25.97 -25.83 1.80
C ALA A 394 25.67 -27.33 2.05
N THR A 395 24.40 -27.69 2.24
CA THR A 395 23.95 -29.08 2.50
C THR A 395 23.43 -29.79 1.25
N LEU A 396 23.25 -29.05 0.14
CA LEU A 396 22.67 -29.60 -1.09
C LEU A 396 23.74 -30.32 -1.90
N ASN A 397 23.38 -31.51 -2.38
CA ASN A 397 24.22 -32.27 -3.30
C ASN A 397 23.96 -31.80 -4.73
N ARG A 398 25.04 -31.60 -5.49
CA ARG A 398 24.94 -31.28 -6.91
C ARG A 398 24.36 -32.48 -7.65
N THR A 399 23.28 -32.24 -8.36
CA THR A 399 22.66 -33.21 -9.27
C THR A 399 23.31 -33.12 -10.65
N TYR A 400 23.70 -31.91 -11.06
CA TYR A 400 24.33 -31.64 -12.36
C TYR A 400 25.74 -31.03 -12.20
N VAL A 401 26.61 -31.29 -13.17
CA VAL A 401 28.02 -30.82 -13.16
C VAL A 401 28.12 -29.29 -13.13
N TYR A 402 27.22 -28.59 -13.81
CA TYR A 402 27.19 -27.13 -13.92
C TYR A 402 26.32 -26.44 -12.86
N GLU A 403 25.77 -27.19 -11.90
CA GLU A 403 24.90 -26.64 -10.86
C GLU A 403 25.70 -25.84 -9.82
N ASP A 404 25.55 -24.52 -9.83
CA ASP A 404 26.09 -23.63 -8.80
C ASP A 404 24.99 -22.98 -7.98
N PHE A 405 24.73 -23.57 -6.81
CA PHE A 405 23.81 -23.04 -5.81
C PHE A 405 24.17 -21.63 -5.35
N TYR A 406 25.43 -21.19 -5.46
CA TYR A 406 25.89 -19.88 -5.01
C TYR A 406 26.00 -18.86 -6.16
N SER A 407 25.40 -19.15 -7.31
CA SER A 407 25.29 -18.20 -8.42
C SER A 407 24.57 -16.92 -7.96
N LEU A 408 25.10 -15.77 -8.41
CA LEU A 408 24.51 -14.47 -8.14
C LEU A 408 23.31 -14.21 -9.07
N PRO A 409 22.31 -13.44 -8.62
CA PRO A 409 21.20 -13.05 -9.47
C PRO A 409 21.67 -12.12 -10.60
N ALA A 410 20.87 -12.05 -11.67
CA ALA A 410 21.01 -10.99 -12.64
C ALA A 410 20.83 -9.62 -11.96
N LEU A 411 21.62 -8.63 -12.37
CA LEU A 411 21.45 -7.28 -11.86
C LEU A 411 20.14 -6.69 -12.38
N PRO A 412 19.43 -5.87 -11.59
CA PRO A 412 18.26 -5.14 -12.06
C PRO A 412 18.60 -4.29 -13.29
N GLU A 413 17.60 -3.89 -14.08
CA GLU A 413 17.86 -3.01 -15.22
C GLU A 413 17.96 -1.54 -14.78
N SER A 414 17.04 -1.10 -13.92
CA SER A 414 16.95 0.29 -13.48
C SER A 414 18.07 0.68 -12.52
N LEU A 415 18.47 1.95 -12.59
CA LEU A 415 19.50 2.54 -11.77
C LEU A 415 19.03 2.68 -10.31
N SER A 416 17.74 2.98 -10.12
CA SER A 416 17.11 3.06 -8.80
C SER A 416 17.14 1.72 -8.08
N GLU A 417 16.70 0.63 -8.72
CA GLU A 417 16.72 -0.71 -8.10
C GLU A 417 18.14 -1.20 -7.84
N LYS A 418 19.10 -0.92 -8.74
CA LYS A 418 20.52 -1.24 -8.48
C LYS A 418 21.03 -0.54 -7.23
N ASN A 419 20.69 0.75 -7.05
CA ASN A 419 21.09 1.51 -5.88
C ASN A 419 20.43 0.97 -4.61
N GLU A 420 19.14 0.65 -4.68
CA GLU A 420 18.42 0.01 -3.57
C GLU A 420 19.05 -1.34 -3.18
N TRP A 421 19.37 -2.19 -4.15
CA TRP A 421 20.08 -3.45 -3.91
C TRP A 421 21.44 -3.21 -3.24
N LEU A 422 22.19 -2.21 -3.72
CA LEU A 422 23.50 -1.85 -3.15
C LEU A 422 23.38 -1.41 -1.67
N GLU A 423 22.35 -0.64 -1.33
CA GLU A 423 22.05 -0.21 0.04
C GLU A 423 21.56 -1.38 0.92
N ASN A 424 20.90 -2.37 0.33
CA ASN A 424 20.35 -3.53 1.03
C ASN A 424 21.37 -4.65 1.31
N VAL A 425 22.40 -4.84 0.47
CA VAL A 425 23.45 -5.86 0.67
C VAL A 425 24.10 -5.77 2.08
N PRO A 426 24.48 -4.59 2.61
CA PRO A 426 24.99 -4.44 3.97
C PRO A 426 24.07 -5.00 5.08
N ILE A 427 22.75 -4.99 4.89
CA ILE A 427 21.80 -5.54 5.88
C ILE A 427 21.98 -7.05 6.00
N ILE A 428 22.14 -7.76 4.88
CA ILE A 428 22.41 -9.20 4.84
C ILE A 428 23.78 -9.49 5.48
N LEU A 429 24.81 -8.74 5.10
CA LEU A 429 26.17 -8.89 5.66
C LEU A 429 26.17 -8.74 7.19
N LYS A 430 25.48 -7.73 7.71
CA LYS A 430 25.35 -7.50 9.15
C LYS A 430 24.71 -8.69 9.89
N GLN A 431 23.74 -9.38 9.27
CA GLN A 431 23.14 -10.59 9.87
C GLN A 431 24.13 -11.75 9.99
N ILE A 432 25.06 -11.86 9.04
CA ILE A 432 26.14 -12.86 9.06
C ILE A 432 27.12 -12.55 10.18
N GLU A 433 27.55 -11.29 10.28
CA GLU A 433 28.57 -10.82 11.23
C GLU A 433 28.09 -10.85 12.68
N GLN A 434 26.84 -10.47 12.92
CA GLN A 434 26.26 -10.39 14.26
C GLN A 434 25.78 -11.75 14.80
N ASN A 435 25.92 -12.85 14.03
CA ASN A 435 25.36 -14.16 14.39
C ASN A 435 23.88 -14.03 14.81
N SER A 436 23.06 -13.43 13.94
CA SER A 436 21.66 -13.09 14.22
C SER A 436 20.77 -14.24 14.71
N ILE A 437 21.24 -15.48 14.51
CA ILE A 437 20.68 -16.74 15.03
C ILE A 437 21.81 -17.47 15.78
N PRO A 438 21.57 -17.93 17.03
CA PRO A 438 22.53 -18.73 17.79
C PRO A 438 23.05 -19.94 17.01
N LEU A 439 24.32 -20.27 17.19
CA LEU A 439 24.96 -21.37 16.46
C LEU A 439 24.29 -22.72 16.76
N GLU A 440 23.87 -22.94 18.01
CA GLU A 440 23.15 -24.14 18.44
C GLU A 440 21.85 -24.33 17.64
N ASP A 441 21.05 -23.27 17.51
CA ASP A 441 19.81 -23.29 16.72
C ASP A 441 20.09 -23.63 15.25
N ILE A 442 21.13 -23.05 14.66
CA ILE A 442 21.54 -23.35 13.28
C ILE A 442 21.91 -24.83 13.13
N THR A 443 22.65 -25.40 14.09
CA THR A 443 23.05 -26.81 14.05
C THR A 443 21.88 -27.78 14.25
N THR A 444 20.81 -27.35 14.92
CA THR A 444 19.56 -28.14 15.02
C THR A 444 18.76 -28.07 13.72
N ILE A 445 18.68 -26.89 13.09
CA ILE A 445 17.92 -26.70 11.85
C ILE A 445 18.64 -27.31 10.65
N LEU A 446 19.96 -27.12 10.55
CA LEU A 446 20.79 -27.58 9.46
C LEU A 446 21.77 -28.65 9.98
N PRO A 447 21.83 -29.85 9.37
CA PRO A 447 22.73 -30.93 9.78
C PRO A 447 24.18 -30.63 9.36
N LEU A 448 24.74 -29.55 9.88
CA LEU A 448 26.08 -29.04 9.61
C LEU A 448 26.86 -28.96 10.93
N ASP A 449 28.13 -29.35 10.90
CA ASP A 449 29.05 -29.03 11.98
C ASP A 449 29.41 -27.53 11.97
N GLN A 450 29.97 -27.05 13.09
CA GLN A 450 30.35 -25.65 13.23
C GLN A 450 31.33 -25.19 12.15
N SER A 451 32.30 -26.02 11.77
CA SER A 451 33.32 -25.68 10.77
C SER A 451 32.71 -25.44 9.39
N ARG A 452 31.73 -26.25 8.99
CA ARG A 452 30.99 -26.11 7.73
C ARG A 452 30.11 -24.87 7.75
N ILE A 453 29.50 -24.54 8.90
CA ILE A 453 28.73 -23.30 9.06
C ILE A 453 29.64 -22.08 8.84
N TYR A 454 30.82 -22.03 9.47
CA TYR A 454 31.76 -20.93 9.25
C TYR A 454 32.20 -20.82 7.79
N ARG A 455 32.47 -21.95 7.13
CA ARG A 455 32.82 -21.97 5.70
C ARG A 455 31.68 -21.45 4.81
N ALA A 456 30.44 -21.84 5.10
CA ALA A 456 29.26 -21.36 4.39
C ALA A 456 29.07 -19.85 4.57
N LYS A 457 29.21 -19.33 5.81
CA LYS A 457 29.18 -17.90 6.10
C LYS A 457 30.24 -17.12 5.32
N HIS A 458 31.48 -17.61 5.30
CA HIS A 458 32.56 -16.98 4.55
C HIS A 458 32.30 -16.97 3.04
N LYS A 459 31.80 -18.09 2.48
CA LYS A 459 31.44 -18.16 1.06
C LYS A 459 30.32 -17.17 0.72
N LEU A 460 29.31 -17.06 1.57
CA LEU A 460 28.21 -16.12 1.39
C LEU A 460 28.69 -14.66 1.48
N LYS A 461 29.56 -14.33 2.45
CA LYS A 461 30.16 -13.00 2.57
C LYS A 461 30.88 -12.59 1.28
N ASN A 462 31.75 -13.46 0.75
CA ASN A 462 32.45 -13.20 -0.50
C ASN A 462 31.51 -13.01 -1.70
N ALA A 463 30.42 -13.79 -1.77
CA ALA A 463 29.43 -13.66 -2.83
C ALA A 463 28.70 -12.30 -2.76
N LEU A 464 28.30 -11.88 -1.55
CA LEU A 464 27.65 -10.58 -1.32
C LEU A 464 28.58 -9.39 -1.59
N GLU A 465 29.86 -9.49 -1.21
CA GLU A 465 30.88 -8.48 -1.55
C GLU A 465 31.09 -8.39 -3.07
N SER A 466 31.12 -9.54 -3.77
CA SER A 466 31.19 -9.58 -5.23
C SER A 466 29.95 -8.97 -5.89
N LEU A 467 28.76 -9.20 -5.34
CA LEU A 467 27.51 -8.56 -5.80
C LEU A 467 27.57 -7.04 -5.62
N SER A 468 28.01 -6.56 -4.45
CA SER A 468 28.17 -5.12 -4.17
C SER A 468 29.15 -4.45 -5.14
N ASN A 469 30.29 -5.08 -5.42
CA ASN A 469 31.26 -4.59 -6.40
C ASN A 469 30.69 -4.56 -7.83
N SER A 470 29.90 -5.56 -8.19
CA SER A 470 29.23 -5.65 -9.50
C SER A 470 28.17 -4.57 -9.66
N LEU A 471 27.34 -4.35 -8.63
CA LEU A 471 26.35 -3.27 -8.58
C LEU A 471 27.02 -1.90 -8.67
N THR A 472 28.07 -1.65 -7.88
CA THR A 472 28.82 -0.39 -7.91
C THR A 472 29.37 -0.09 -9.30
N SER A 473 29.98 -1.10 -9.94
CA SER A 473 30.54 -0.96 -11.29
C SER A 473 29.45 -0.72 -12.33
N ALA A 474 28.33 -1.44 -12.25
CA ALA A 474 27.20 -1.29 -13.15
C ALA A 474 26.53 0.09 -13.03
N ILE A 475 26.34 0.58 -11.80
CA ILE A 475 25.81 1.93 -11.53
C ILE A 475 26.73 2.99 -12.13
N GLN A 476 28.03 2.91 -11.85
CA GLN A 476 29.01 3.87 -12.36
C GLN A 476 29.05 3.88 -13.89
N HIS A 477 29.06 2.69 -14.51
CA HIS A 477 29.02 2.56 -15.96
C HIS A 477 27.75 3.19 -16.52
N GLN A 478 26.57 2.85 -15.99
CA GLN A 478 25.29 3.39 -16.47
C GLN A 478 25.16 4.90 -16.27
N LYS A 479 25.68 5.49 -15.18
CA LYS A 479 25.72 6.96 -14.99
C LYS A 479 26.51 7.65 -16.12
N VAL A 480 27.60 7.04 -16.57
CA VAL A 480 28.42 7.59 -17.66
C VAL A 480 27.79 7.33 -19.04
N THR A 481 27.19 6.16 -19.28
CA THR A 481 26.70 5.80 -20.63
C THR A 481 25.28 6.24 -20.94
N GLN A 482 24.42 6.44 -19.95
CA GLN A 482 23.04 6.88 -20.19
C GLN A 482 22.99 8.28 -20.82
N GLN A 483 22.06 8.51 -21.73
CA GLN A 483 21.91 9.82 -22.35
C GLN A 483 21.07 10.77 -21.48
N LEU A 484 21.32 12.07 -21.62
CA LEU A 484 20.45 13.07 -21.03
C LEU A 484 19.06 12.99 -21.68
N SER A 485 18.02 13.17 -20.89
CA SER A 485 16.63 13.20 -21.36
C SER A 485 16.31 14.59 -21.91
N GLU A 486 15.85 14.66 -23.15
CA GLU A 486 15.40 15.94 -23.74
C GLU A 486 14.21 16.50 -22.95
N ASP A 487 13.29 15.66 -22.49
CA ASP A 487 12.13 16.08 -21.70
C ASP A 487 12.57 16.74 -20.37
N GLU A 488 13.57 16.20 -19.69
CA GLU A 488 14.08 16.76 -18.43
C GLU A 488 14.80 18.10 -18.63
N ILE A 489 15.51 18.23 -19.74
CA ILE A 489 16.19 19.47 -20.16
C ILE A 489 15.15 20.54 -20.54
N GLN A 490 14.13 20.18 -21.32
CA GLN A 490 13.07 21.10 -21.71
C GLN A 490 12.24 21.56 -20.51
N ASP A 491 11.95 20.66 -19.57
CA ASP A 491 11.31 21.02 -18.30
C ASP A 491 12.16 22.03 -17.51
N PHE A 492 13.48 21.82 -17.42
CA PHE A 492 14.38 22.82 -16.83
C PHE A 492 14.34 24.16 -17.55
N TYR A 493 14.38 24.17 -18.88
CA TYR A 493 14.30 25.41 -19.66
C TYR A 493 12.98 26.15 -19.45
N GLN A 494 11.88 25.42 -19.36
CA GLN A 494 10.56 25.99 -19.10
C GLN A 494 10.50 26.60 -17.70
N ILE A 495 10.92 25.86 -16.66
CA ILE A 495 10.98 26.35 -15.27
C ILE A 495 11.86 27.60 -15.16
N ALA A 496 13.02 27.60 -15.81
CA ALA A 496 13.93 28.74 -15.83
C ALA A 496 13.33 29.95 -16.54
N SER A 497 12.72 29.73 -17.72
CA SER A 497 12.06 30.78 -18.50
C SER A 497 10.87 31.40 -17.76
N ASP A 498 10.05 30.57 -17.11
CA ASP A 498 8.88 31.03 -16.35
C ASP A 498 9.29 31.77 -15.07
N SER A 499 10.29 31.26 -14.35
CA SER A 499 10.80 31.91 -13.13
C SER A 499 11.40 33.27 -13.44
N ILE A 500 12.24 33.36 -14.47
CA ILE A 500 12.82 34.64 -14.91
C ILE A 500 11.75 35.53 -15.52
N GLY A 501 10.80 34.98 -16.29
CA GLY A 501 9.74 35.74 -16.93
C GLY A 501 8.81 36.45 -15.93
N ARG A 502 8.45 35.77 -14.84
CA ARG A 502 7.65 36.36 -13.75
C ARG A 502 8.33 37.56 -13.11
N GLU A 503 9.62 37.44 -12.82
CA GLU A 503 10.38 38.46 -12.11
C GLU A 503 10.82 39.61 -13.03
N MET A 504 11.25 39.31 -14.25
CA MET A 504 11.60 40.33 -15.24
C MET A 504 10.41 41.18 -15.67
N LYS A 505 9.18 40.65 -15.60
CA LYS A 505 7.95 41.41 -15.93
C LYS A 505 7.81 42.67 -15.08
N TRP A 506 8.15 42.61 -13.79
CA TRP A 506 8.07 43.81 -12.94
C TRP A 506 9.33 44.67 -13.06
N ILE A 507 10.52 44.06 -13.23
CA ILE A 507 11.77 44.83 -13.42
C ILE A 507 11.62 45.74 -14.64
N THR A 508 10.98 45.25 -15.70
CA THR A 508 10.76 46.00 -16.95
C THR A 508 9.67 47.08 -16.87
N GLU A 509 8.80 47.05 -15.86
CA GLU A 509 7.89 48.16 -15.55
C GLU A 509 8.63 49.38 -14.99
N VAL A 510 9.71 49.13 -14.25
CA VAL A 510 10.58 50.18 -13.69
C VAL A 510 11.71 50.52 -14.64
N SER A 511 12.20 49.54 -15.41
CA SER A 511 13.36 49.69 -16.29
C SER A 511 13.06 49.18 -17.69
N ALA A 512 12.52 50.05 -18.54
CA ALA A 512 12.11 49.69 -19.89
C ALA A 512 13.27 49.11 -20.72
N ILE A 513 13.00 48.05 -21.48
CA ILE A 513 13.98 47.46 -22.40
C ILE A 513 14.24 48.44 -23.55
N THR A 514 15.51 48.63 -23.91
CA THR A 514 15.93 49.53 -24.98
C THR A 514 17.11 48.95 -25.76
N ASP A 515 17.17 49.22 -27.05
CA ASP A 515 18.37 48.99 -27.88
C ASP A 515 19.19 50.28 -28.07
N ASP A 516 18.58 51.46 -27.79
CA ASP A 516 19.21 52.77 -28.00
C ASP A 516 20.28 53.12 -26.97
N GLU A 517 21.50 53.36 -27.44
CA GLU A 517 22.57 53.97 -26.64
C GLU A 517 22.45 55.50 -26.63
N HIS A 518 22.06 56.07 -25.49
CA HIS A 518 22.15 57.52 -25.30
C HIS A 518 23.62 57.93 -25.16
N LYS A 519 24.04 59.00 -25.87
CA LYS A 519 25.44 59.47 -25.90
C LYS A 519 26.00 59.92 -24.52
N SER A 520 25.15 60.21 -23.54
CA SER A 520 25.53 60.62 -22.18
C SER A 520 24.77 59.84 -21.10
N CYS A 521 25.13 58.56 -20.91
CA CYS A 521 24.58 57.69 -19.87
C CYS A 521 25.68 57.03 -19.03
N ASN A 522 25.39 56.82 -17.74
CA ASN A 522 26.18 55.93 -16.87
C ASN A 522 25.75 54.49 -17.15
N LYS A 523 26.72 53.61 -17.44
CA LYS A 523 26.48 52.21 -17.79
C LYS A 523 26.93 51.31 -16.64
N PHE A 524 26.08 50.38 -16.22
CA PHE A 524 26.43 49.33 -15.27
C PHE A 524 26.24 47.97 -15.94
N ASP A 525 27.33 47.21 -16.06
CA ASP A 525 27.28 45.85 -16.59
C ASP A 525 26.74 44.90 -15.52
N CYS A 526 25.64 44.22 -15.83
CA CYS A 526 25.02 43.23 -14.99
C CYS A 526 25.14 41.84 -15.61
N VAL A 527 25.80 40.97 -14.86
CA VAL A 527 26.17 39.63 -15.30
C VAL A 527 25.38 38.61 -14.48
N GLY A 528 24.29 38.11 -15.05
CA GLY A 528 23.48 37.03 -14.48
C GLY A 528 23.91 35.68 -15.02
N ARG A 529 25.14 35.25 -14.71
CA ARG A 529 25.70 33.99 -15.24
C ARG A 529 25.90 32.97 -14.12
N ILE A 530 25.26 31.81 -14.25
CA ILE A 530 25.51 30.65 -13.38
C ILE A 530 26.00 29.50 -14.23
N ARG A 531 27.13 28.93 -13.84
CA ARG A 531 27.72 27.72 -14.46
C ARG A 531 28.12 26.78 -13.33
N GLN A 532 27.41 25.69 -13.16
CA GLN A 532 27.62 24.77 -12.05
C GLN A 532 27.65 23.33 -12.52
N LEU A 533 28.49 22.52 -11.88
CA LEU A 533 28.48 21.08 -12.04
C LEU A 533 27.34 20.50 -11.21
N MET A 534 26.49 19.72 -11.87
CA MET A 534 25.40 18.96 -11.27
C MET A 534 25.55 17.49 -11.67
N PRO A 535 25.08 16.53 -10.87
CA PRO A 535 25.02 15.14 -11.30
C PRO A 535 24.25 15.03 -12.62
N ALA A 536 24.83 14.37 -13.62
CA ALA A 536 24.21 14.26 -14.95
C ALA A 536 22.85 13.56 -14.89
N GLU A 537 22.73 12.57 -14.01
CA GLU A 537 21.49 11.81 -13.76
C GLU A 537 20.31 12.70 -13.32
N ALA A 538 20.55 13.91 -12.80
CA ALA A 538 19.47 14.85 -12.48
C ALA A 538 18.64 15.24 -13.72
N PHE A 539 19.21 15.07 -14.92
CA PHE A 539 18.60 15.35 -16.22
C PHE A 539 18.39 14.09 -17.07
N CYS A 540 18.50 12.89 -16.49
CA CYS A 540 18.25 11.64 -17.20
C CYS A 540 16.91 11.03 -16.79
N THR A 541 16.41 10.05 -17.57
CA THR A 541 15.17 9.34 -17.24
C THR A 541 15.32 8.45 -16.00
N ASP A 542 16.44 7.75 -15.88
CA ASP A 542 16.71 6.79 -14.81
C ASP A 542 17.70 7.39 -13.79
N LYS A 543 17.38 7.31 -12.49
CA LYS A 543 18.05 8.09 -11.44
C LYS A 543 18.30 7.22 -10.22
N THR A 544 19.43 7.41 -9.52
CA THR A 544 19.61 6.74 -8.22
C THR A 544 18.73 7.33 -7.12
N ILE A 545 18.47 8.65 -7.18
CA ILE A 545 17.72 9.40 -6.17
C ILE A 545 16.81 10.44 -6.81
N GLY A 546 15.80 10.91 -6.06
CA GLY A 546 14.96 12.03 -6.47
C GLY A 546 15.67 13.37 -6.30
N TYR A 547 15.69 14.19 -7.36
CA TYR A 547 16.20 15.56 -7.32
C TYR A 547 15.03 16.55 -7.25
N VAL A 548 14.72 17.03 -6.03
CA VAL A 548 13.57 17.90 -5.77
C VAL A 548 13.97 19.37 -5.81
N ASN A 549 13.17 20.22 -6.47
CA ASN A 549 13.28 21.69 -6.53
C ASN A 549 14.64 22.26 -7.01
N PHE A 550 15.50 21.43 -7.61
CA PHE A 550 16.84 21.88 -8.00
C PHE A 550 16.80 22.83 -9.20
N LYS A 551 15.86 22.62 -10.14
CA LYS A 551 15.67 23.43 -11.35
C LYS A 551 15.25 24.86 -10.97
N GLU A 552 14.33 24.98 -10.03
CA GLU A 552 13.84 26.24 -9.45
C GLU A 552 14.95 26.95 -8.69
N SER A 553 15.67 26.22 -7.84
CA SER A 553 16.78 26.76 -7.05
C SER A 553 17.89 27.33 -7.96
N PHE A 554 18.20 26.62 -9.04
CA PHE A 554 19.18 27.07 -10.03
C PHE A 554 18.71 28.34 -10.74
N SER A 555 17.44 28.36 -11.17
CA SER A 555 16.82 29.52 -11.83
C SER A 555 16.79 30.75 -10.91
N ALA A 556 16.52 30.55 -9.62
CA ALA A 556 16.53 31.60 -8.62
C ALA A 556 17.93 32.19 -8.40
N ALA A 557 18.99 31.36 -8.45
CA ALA A 557 20.37 31.83 -8.33
C ALA A 557 20.77 32.77 -9.48
N THR A 558 20.37 32.44 -10.71
CA THR A 558 20.61 33.29 -11.90
C THR A 558 19.92 34.64 -11.75
N LEU A 559 18.66 34.62 -11.33
CA LEU A 559 17.90 35.83 -11.09
C LEU A 559 18.50 36.67 -9.96
N TYR A 560 18.94 36.03 -8.88
CA TYR A 560 19.55 36.71 -7.74
C TYR A 560 20.78 37.52 -8.15
N SER A 561 21.67 36.94 -8.96
CA SER A 561 22.86 37.65 -9.49
C SER A 561 22.47 38.89 -10.31
N PHE A 562 21.52 38.73 -11.22
CA PHE A 562 21.01 39.84 -12.04
C PHE A 562 20.37 40.94 -11.19
N LYS A 563 19.43 40.54 -10.32
CA LYS A 563 18.65 41.44 -9.46
C LYS A 563 19.53 42.24 -8.52
N ASN A 564 20.55 41.61 -7.93
CA ASN A 564 21.49 42.30 -7.05
C ASN A 564 22.28 43.40 -7.79
N CYS A 565 22.73 43.12 -9.00
CA CYS A 565 23.37 44.15 -9.82
C CYS A 565 22.39 45.28 -10.16
N TRP A 566 21.15 44.92 -10.50
CA TRP A 566 20.09 45.89 -10.79
C TRP A 566 19.77 46.80 -9.62
N LEU A 567 19.58 46.24 -8.43
CA LEU A 567 19.38 47.00 -7.20
C LEU A 567 20.57 47.90 -6.88
N ARG A 568 21.80 47.37 -6.91
CA ARG A 568 23.02 48.17 -6.62
C ARG A 568 23.18 49.37 -7.55
N SER A 569 22.70 49.30 -8.80
CA SER A 569 22.76 50.45 -9.71
C SER A 569 22.04 51.70 -9.19
N PHE A 570 21.01 51.54 -8.35
CA PHE A 570 20.34 52.66 -7.67
C PHE A 570 21.18 53.27 -6.53
N GLN A 571 22.03 52.49 -5.86
CA GLN A 571 22.89 52.99 -4.78
C GLN A 571 23.98 53.92 -5.30
N TYR A 572 24.52 53.60 -6.48
CA TYR A 572 25.59 54.36 -7.10
C TYR A 572 25.14 55.69 -7.70
N GLN A 573 23.83 55.96 -7.74
CA GLN A 573 23.35 57.28 -8.18
C GLN A 573 23.59 58.32 -7.07
N PRO A 574 24.02 59.55 -7.43
CA PRO A 574 24.01 60.68 -6.50
C PRO A 574 22.61 60.87 -5.93
N LYS A 575 22.48 60.88 -4.61
CA LYS A 575 21.17 60.86 -3.94
C LYS A 575 21.15 61.66 -2.65
N SER A 576 19.99 62.24 -2.36
CA SER A 576 19.68 62.79 -1.04
C SER A 576 19.09 61.69 -0.17
N GLU A 577 19.73 61.43 0.97
CA GLU A 577 19.35 60.35 1.89
C GLU A 577 18.65 60.90 3.13
N TYR A 578 17.50 60.33 3.44
CA TYR A 578 16.70 60.66 4.62
C TYR A 578 16.33 59.40 5.40
N ARG A 579 16.07 59.56 6.69
CA ARG A 579 15.65 58.49 7.60
C ARG A 579 14.37 58.92 8.30
N VAL A 580 13.31 58.14 8.16
CA VAL A 580 11.96 58.51 8.62
C VAL A 580 11.26 57.30 9.21
N PHE A 581 10.48 57.47 10.29
CA PHE A 581 9.61 56.40 10.78
C PHE A 581 8.39 56.20 9.85
N PRO A 582 7.82 54.98 9.76
CA PRO A 582 6.69 54.67 8.88
C PRO A 582 5.52 55.65 9.02
N GLU A 583 5.22 56.09 10.26
CA GLU A 583 4.11 57.00 10.55
C GLU A 583 4.29 58.42 10.00
N ASN A 584 5.53 58.83 9.71
CA ASN A 584 5.88 60.15 9.21
C ASN A 584 6.18 60.16 7.70
N LEU A 585 6.04 59.02 7.01
CA LEU A 585 6.36 58.90 5.59
C LEU A 585 5.50 59.83 4.70
N ASP A 586 4.23 60.04 5.04
CA ASP A 586 3.37 61.00 4.35
C ASP A 586 3.85 62.44 4.50
N LYS A 587 4.29 62.82 5.72
CA LYS A 587 4.84 64.16 5.97
C LYS A 587 6.11 64.37 5.14
N ALA A 588 6.94 63.33 5.01
CA ALA A 588 8.12 63.37 4.14
C ALA A 588 7.73 63.57 2.68
N PHE A 589 6.73 62.86 2.17
CA PHE A 589 6.22 63.04 0.80
C PHE A 589 5.62 64.43 0.56
N GLN A 590 4.97 65.03 1.56
CA GLN A 590 4.46 66.40 1.50
C GLN A 590 5.60 67.43 1.49
N ALA A 591 6.62 67.26 2.33
CA ALA A 591 7.81 68.11 2.37
C ALA A 591 8.61 68.08 1.06
N LEU A 592 8.70 66.91 0.43
CA LEU A 592 9.30 66.73 -0.90
C LEU A 592 8.51 67.40 -2.04
N ARG A 593 7.25 67.81 -1.81
CA ARG A 593 6.35 68.41 -2.82
C ARG A 593 6.21 67.57 -4.10
N LEU A 594 6.03 66.26 -3.92
CA LEU A 594 5.95 65.31 -5.04
C LEU A 594 4.66 65.50 -5.87
N THR A 595 4.81 65.37 -7.18
CA THR A 595 3.77 65.44 -8.23
C THR A 595 3.65 64.10 -8.98
N ASP A 596 2.72 63.99 -9.92
CA ASP A 596 2.54 62.79 -10.74
C ASP A 596 3.72 62.45 -11.67
N LYS A 597 4.69 63.36 -11.80
CA LYS A 597 5.94 63.14 -12.55
C LYS A 597 6.89 62.19 -11.81
N GLN A 598 6.82 62.13 -10.48
CA GLN A 598 7.67 61.27 -9.67
C GLN A 598 7.07 59.86 -9.53
N ILE A 599 7.93 58.87 -9.42
CA ILE A 599 7.59 57.49 -9.08
C ILE A 599 8.11 57.17 -7.67
N ILE A 600 7.36 56.40 -6.90
CA ILE A 600 7.70 55.99 -5.53
C ILE A 600 7.84 54.46 -5.50
N ILE A 601 9.04 53.99 -5.15
CA ILE A 601 9.41 52.58 -5.20
C ILE A 601 9.90 52.13 -3.83
N GLY A 602 9.18 51.21 -3.19
CA GLY A 602 9.56 50.58 -1.94
C GLY A 602 10.28 49.26 -2.21
N PHE A 603 11.54 49.15 -1.79
CA PHE A 603 12.32 47.93 -1.80
C PHE A 603 12.22 47.23 -0.46
N HIS A 604 11.76 45.98 -0.50
CA HIS A 604 11.52 45.14 0.68
C HIS A 604 10.78 45.92 1.80
N PHE A 605 9.84 46.78 1.40
CA PHE A 605 9.09 47.65 2.30
C PHE A 605 7.61 47.26 2.26
N ASN A 606 7.06 46.94 3.43
CA ASN A 606 5.64 46.66 3.54
C ASN A 606 4.85 47.97 3.69
N TRP A 607 4.15 48.39 2.62
CA TRP A 607 3.36 49.63 2.62
C TRP A 607 2.26 49.68 3.70
N TYR A 608 1.79 48.53 4.20
CA TYR A 608 0.85 48.51 5.32
C TYR A 608 1.44 49.06 6.62
N ASN A 609 2.78 49.11 6.77
CA ASN A 609 3.43 49.72 7.93
C ASN A 609 3.26 51.24 7.93
N ALA A 610 3.27 51.88 6.74
CA ALA A 610 3.00 53.32 6.61
C ALA A 610 1.49 53.62 6.55
N TYR A 611 0.71 52.73 5.95
CA TYR A 611 -0.73 52.89 5.73
C TYR A 611 -1.52 51.69 6.26
N PRO A 612 -1.68 51.57 7.60
CA PRO A 612 -2.39 50.44 8.19
C PRO A 612 -3.88 50.40 7.85
N GLN A 613 -4.46 51.55 7.46
CA GLN A 613 -5.85 51.68 7.02
C GLN A 613 -5.92 52.36 5.65
N ASN A 614 -6.90 51.98 4.83
CA ASN A 614 -7.22 52.61 3.54
C ASN A 614 -6.17 52.49 2.41
N LEU A 615 -5.16 51.62 2.55
CA LEU A 615 -4.28 51.22 1.45
C LEU A 615 -5.03 50.28 0.50
N ARG A 616 -5.01 50.54 -0.80
CA ARG A 616 -5.65 49.67 -1.81
C ARG A 616 -4.60 48.92 -2.62
N LYS A 617 -4.66 47.60 -2.63
CA LYS A 617 -3.79 46.76 -3.48
C LYS A 617 -4.36 46.70 -4.89
N GLU A 618 -3.59 47.14 -5.88
CA GLU A 618 -3.98 47.07 -7.30
C GLU A 618 -3.53 45.74 -7.94
N ASN A 619 -2.31 45.31 -7.62
CA ASN A 619 -1.78 44.00 -8.00
C ASN A 619 -0.69 43.55 -7.01
N GLU A 620 0.08 42.51 -7.32
CA GLU A 620 1.11 41.97 -6.41
C GLU A 620 2.18 42.99 -5.97
N TYR A 621 2.47 44.00 -6.80
CA TYR A 621 3.57 44.95 -6.60
C TYR A 621 3.15 46.43 -6.69
N LYS A 622 1.87 46.74 -6.88
CA LYS A 622 1.33 48.12 -6.95
C LYS A 622 0.24 48.33 -5.91
N PHE A 623 0.33 49.44 -5.21
CA PHE A 623 -0.62 49.90 -4.20
C PHE A 623 -1.03 51.35 -4.48
N LYS A 624 -2.18 51.75 -3.96
CA LYS A 624 -2.62 53.15 -3.93
C LYS A 624 -2.76 53.61 -2.49
N SER A 625 -2.09 54.72 -2.16
CA SER A 625 -2.23 55.39 -0.88
C SER A 625 -3.66 55.93 -0.69
N PRO A 626 -4.04 56.35 0.53
CA PRO A 626 -5.34 57.01 0.78
C PRO A 626 -5.59 58.23 -0.13
N ASP A 627 -4.55 58.96 -0.49
CA ASP A 627 -4.58 60.11 -1.42
C ASP A 627 -4.51 59.69 -2.90
N ASN A 628 -4.75 58.41 -3.21
CA ASN A 628 -4.78 57.82 -4.55
C ASN A 628 -3.43 57.87 -5.30
N ARG A 629 -2.31 58.00 -4.57
CA ARG A 629 -0.95 57.99 -5.15
C ARG A 629 -0.46 56.56 -5.37
N LEU A 630 0.16 56.31 -6.52
CA LEU A 630 0.67 54.98 -6.88
C LEU A 630 2.00 54.67 -6.17
N LEU A 631 2.05 53.54 -5.46
CA LEU A 631 3.18 53.05 -4.68
C LEU A 631 3.62 51.69 -5.21
N TYR A 632 4.91 51.53 -5.50
CA TYR A 632 5.45 50.25 -5.98
C TYR A 632 6.09 49.50 -4.81
N SER A 633 5.85 48.19 -4.72
CA SER A 633 6.41 47.30 -3.71
C SER A 633 7.20 46.22 -4.40
N LEU A 634 8.52 46.34 -4.37
CA LEU A 634 9.44 45.43 -5.03
C LEU A 634 10.17 44.66 -3.96
N SER A 635 10.41 43.37 -4.21
CA SER A 635 11.28 42.60 -3.33
C SER A 635 12.69 43.19 -3.46
N GLY A 636 13.25 43.67 -2.35
CA GLY A 636 14.63 44.14 -2.31
C GLY A 636 15.63 42.99 -2.24
N ASP A 637 16.87 43.33 -1.93
CA ASP A 637 17.88 42.39 -1.45
C ASP A 637 17.89 42.45 0.10
N HIS A 638 18.29 41.37 0.77
CA HIS A 638 18.40 41.29 2.23
C HIS A 638 19.60 42.06 2.79
N THR A 639 20.30 42.84 1.95
CA THR A 639 21.29 43.81 2.39
C THR A 639 20.61 44.93 3.19
N ILE A 640 21.30 45.39 4.25
CA ILE A 640 20.79 46.40 5.20
C ILE A 640 20.34 47.69 4.48
N GLU A 641 20.98 48.00 3.35
CA GLU A 641 20.80 49.24 2.60
C GLU A 641 19.50 49.29 1.78
N PHE A 642 18.97 48.15 1.33
CA PHE A 642 17.72 48.08 0.54
C PHE A 642 16.53 47.48 1.29
N THR A 643 16.74 46.99 2.50
CA THR A 643 15.66 46.54 3.37
C THR A 643 14.86 47.76 3.85
N ASN A 644 13.53 47.79 3.70
CA ASN A 644 12.68 48.91 4.12
C ASN A 644 13.11 50.28 3.53
N THR A 645 13.53 50.31 2.27
CA THR A 645 14.00 51.55 1.62
C THR A 645 13.02 52.02 0.56
N VAL A 646 12.66 53.31 0.57
CA VAL A 646 11.80 53.94 -0.43
C VAL A 646 12.64 54.87 -1.31
N ILE A 647 12.62 54.66 -2.62
CA ILE A 647 13.29 55.48 -3.61
C ILE A 647 12.28 56.30 -4.41
N ILE A 648 12.64 57.54 -4.67
CA ILE A 648 11.81 58.50 -5.39
C ILE A 648 12.67 59.18 -6.46
N LEU A 649 12.16 59.18 -7.69
CA LEU A 649 12.77 59.85 -8.83
C LEU A 649 11.72 60.24 -9.88
N ASN A 650 12.09 61.01 -10.91
CA ASN A 650 11.18 61.26 -12.03
C ASN A 650 11.03 59.99 -12.90
N LYS A 651 9.82 59.75 -13.40
CA LYS A 651 9.53 58.62 -14.31
C LYS A 651 10.40 58.64 -15.57
N SER A 652 10.77 59.82 -16.08
CA SER A 652 11.64 60.00 -17.25
C SER A 652 13.12 59.66 -16.99
N ASP A 653 13.52 59.63 -15.73
CA ASP A 653 14.91 59.40 -15.31
C ASP A 653 15.14 57.96 -14.81
N LEU A 654 14.10 57.10 -14.90
CA LEU A 654 14.20 55.66 -14.62
C LEU A 654 15.27 54.99 -15.50
N PRO A 655 16.00 54.01 -14.96
CA PRO A 655 17.03 53.31 -15.73
C PRO A 655 16.40 52.55 -16.88
N LYS A 656 17.14 52.37 -17.97
CA LYS A 656 16.74 51.48 -19.07
C LYS A 656 17.59 50.22 -19.07
N LEU A 657 17.03 49.11 -19.55
CA LEU A 657 17.72 47.83 -19.66
C LEU A 657 18.09 47.54 -21.11
N LYS A 658 19.37 47.37 -21.38
CA LYS A 658 19.87 46.85 -22.65
C LYS A 658 20.28 45.40 -22.47
N LEU A 659 19.45 44.48 -22.95
CA LEU A 659 19.70 43.04 -22.84
C LEU A 659 20.76 42.61 -23.86
N LEU A 660 21.77 41.90 -23.39
CA LEU A 660 22.92 41.51 -24.19
C LEU A 660 22.84 40.06 -24.60
N ASP A 661 23.24 39.79 -25.85
CA ASP A 661 23.47 38.44 -26.32
C ASP A 661 24.85 37.96 -25.87
N PRO A 662 24.99 36.70 -25.42
CA PRO A 662 26.30 36.14 -25.14
C PRO A 662 27.19 36.18 -26.40
N PRO A 663 28.51 36.45 -26.24
CA PRO A 663 29.47 36.35 -27.33
C PRO A 663 29.38 35.01 -28.09
N SER A 664 29.55 35.02 -29.41
CA SER A 664 29.50 33.79 -30.23
C SER A 664 30.45 32.71 -29.74
N THR A 665 31.67 33.09 -29.35
CA THR A 665 32.67 32.17 -28.78
C THR A 665 32.17 31.43 -27.54
N LEU A 666 31.38 32.09 -26.69
CA LEU A 666 30.79 31.48 -25.49
C LEU A 666 29.54 30.66 -25.83
N LYS A 667 28.72 31.12 -26.80
CA LYS A 667 27.58 30.35 -27.30
C LYS A 667 28.01 29.01 -27.85
N ASP A 668 29.10 29.01 -28.62
CA ASP A 668 29.67 27.80 -29.21
C ASP A 668 30.35 26.92 -28.15
N LYS A 669 31.17 27.50 -27.26
CA LYS A 669 31.84 26.74 -26.19
C LYS A 669 30.87 26.02 -25.25
N PHE A 670 29.77 26.68 -24.87
CA PHE A 670 28.81 26.15 -23.91
C PHE A 670 27.48 25.72 -24.53
N HIS A 671 27.39 25.62 -25.87
CA HIS A 671 26.18 25.23 -26.59
C HIS A 671 24.90 25.95 -26.11
N LEU A 672 25.00 27.26 -25.85
CA LEU A 672 23.93 28.04 -25.23
C LEU A 672 22.73 28.20 -26.18
N LYS A 673 21.55 27.76 -25.74
CA LYS A 673 20.29 27.93 -26.46
C LYS A 673 19.49 29.09 -25.87
N CYS A 674 18.88 29.92 -26.70
CA CYS A 674 17.98 30.98 -26.24
C CYS A 674 16.64 30.37 -25.82
N ILE A 675 16.38 30.32 -24.51
CA ILE A 675 15.16 29.73 -23.93
C ILE A 675 14.07 30.77 -23.66
N ASN A 676 14.45 32.05 -23.56
CA ASN A 676 13.50 33.17 -23.51
C ASN A 676 13.97 34.30 -24.43
N LYS A 677 13.27 34.49 -25.55
CA LYS A 677 13.62 35.53 -26.53
C LYS A 677 13.35 36.95 -26.03
N GLN A 678 12.31 37.14 -25.21
CA GLN A 678 11.94 38.47 -24.70
C GLN A 678 13.03 39.04 -23.79
N TYR A 679 13.58 38.21 -22.91
CA TYR A 679 14.60 38.64 -21.95
C TYR A 679 16.03 38.22 -22.34
N LYS A 680 16.22 37.66 -23.53
CA LYS A 680 17.49 37.10 -24.01
C LYS A 680 18.13 36.15 -22.99
N LEU A 681 17.33 35.26 -22.40
CA LEU A 681 17.83 34.23 -21.49
C LEU A 681 18.39 33.07 -22.29
N TYR A 682 19.63 32.70 -21.99
CA TYR A 682 20.29 31.55 -22.58
C TYR A 682 20.53 30.48 -21.53
N ALA A 683 20.41 29.21 -21.92
CA ALA A 683 20.71 28.08 -21.05
C ALA A 683 21.27 26.89 -21.84
N SER A 684 22.01 26.03 -21.15
CA SER A 684 22.44 24.74 -21.67
C SER A 684 22.67 23.75 -20.55
N VAL A 685 22.58 22.46 -20.89
CA VAL A 685 22.97 21.34 -20.04
C VAL A 685 23.92 20.49 -20.87
N ILE A 686 25.18 20.37 -20.43
CA ILE A 686 26.22 19.68 -21.18
C ILE A 686 26.73 18.53 -20.35
N LYS A 687 26.60 17.30 -20.84
CA LYS A 687 27.23 16.16 -20.20
C LYS A 687 28.74 16.23 -20.42
N LEU A 688 29.53 16.28 -19.34
CA LEU A 688 30.98 16.44 -19.47
C LEU A 688 31.65 15.25 -20.15
N SER A 689 31.14 14.04 -19.95
CA SER A 689 31.66 12.83 -20.62
C SER A 689 31.56 12.88 -22.14
N GLU A 690 30.69 13.74 -22.69
CA GLU A 690 30.46 13.89 -24.13
C GLU A 690 31.18 15.12 -24.70
N ASN A 691 31.83 15.94 -23.85
CA ASN A 691 32.53 17.16 -24.25
C ASN A 691 33.97 17.16 -23.71
N GLU A 692 34.88 16.51 -24.46
CA GLU A 692 36.30 16.38 -24.08
C GLU A 692 37.01 17.72 -23.79
N PRO A 693 36.82 18.81 -24.57
CA PRO A 693 37.47 20.08 -24.27
C PRO A 693 37.11 20.64 -22.90
N LEU A 694 35.82 20.65 -22.55
CA LEU A 694 35.36 21.13 -21.25
C LEU A 694 35.80 20.18 -20.14
N LEU A 695 35.73 18.86 -20.37
CA LEU A 695 36.19 17.87 -19.39
C LEU A 695 37.67 18.08 -19.03
N ASN A 696 38.54 18.26 -20.02
CA ASN A 696 39.97 18.49 -19.82
C ASN A 696 40.27 19.81 -19.07
N GLU A 697 39.47 20.86 -19.32
CA GLU A 697 39.56 22.12 -18.58
C GLU A 697 39.27 21.91 -17.09
N TYR A 698 38.21 21.17 -16.75
CA TYR A 698 37.89 20.84 -15.35
C TYR A 698 38.88 19.87 -14.70
N ILE A 699 39.41 18.89 -15.45
CA ILE A 699 40.48 18.00 -14.93
C ILE A 699 41.72 18.81 -14.57
N SER A 700 42.11 19.76 -15.43
CA SER A 700 43.30 20.60 -15.24
C SER A 700 43.20 21.53 -14.02
N SER A 701 41.98 21.81 -13.54
CA SER A 701 41.76 22.61 -12.33
C SER A 701 42.18 21.88 -11.04
N GLY A 702 42.28 20.55 -11.06
CA GLY A 702 42.64 19.72 -9.91
C GLY A 702 41.60 19.65 -8.79
N ALA A 703 40.42 20.25 -8.96
CA ALA A 703 39.38 20.33 -7.92
C ALA A 703 38.54 19.05 -7.77
N TYR A 704 38.51 18.19 -8.80
CA TYR A 704 37.64 17.00 -8.85
C TYR A 704 38.38 15.81 -9.46
N LEU A 705 37.98 14.59 -9.09
CA LEU A 705 38.49 13.37 -9.72
C LEU A 705 37.90 13.19 -11.11
N GLU A 706 38.70 12.72 -12.08
CA GLU A 706 38.24 12.46 -13.46
C GLU A 706 36.98 11.57 -13.50
N LYS A 707 36.95 10.55 -12.64
CA LYS A 707 35.82 9.61 -12.55
C LYS A 707 34.52 10.28 -12.08
N GLU A 708 34.61 11.29 -11.25
CA GLU A 708 33.46 12.07 -10.78
C GLU A 708 32.99 13.02 -11.88
N LEU A 709 33.92 13.71 -12.54
CA LEU A 709 33.61 14.63 -13.65
C LEU A 709 32.87 13.94 -14.80
N LYS A 710 33.21 12.70 -15.13
CA LYS A 710 32.51 11.90 -16.16
C LYS A 710 31.03 11.62 -15.82
N GLN A 711 30.62 11.80 -14.56
CA GLN A 711 29.24 11.62 -14.10
C GLN A 711 28.51 12.96 -13.91
N MET A 712 29.15 14.09 -14.24
CA MET A 712 28.57 15.42 -14.07
C MET A 712 28.07 15.99 -15.40
N ALA A 713 27.04 16.83 -15.29
CA ALA A 713 26.61 17.76 -16.32
C ALA A 713 26.95 19.19 -15.87
N LEU A 714 27.50 19.97 -16.80
CA LEU A 714 27.64 21.41 -16.65
C LEU A 714 26.31 22.07 -17.01
N VAL A 715 25.67 22.69 -16.03
CA VAL A 715 24.44 23.45 -16.22
C VAL A 715 24.79 24.93 -16.31
N CYS A 716 24.39 25.57 -17.38
CA CYS A 716 24.67 26.97 -17.66
C CYS A 716 23.37 27.76 -17.82
N THR A 717 23.32 28.95 -17.24
CA THR A 717 22.33 29.99 -17.57
C THR A 717 23.01 31.34 -17.66
N GLU A 718 22.62 32.14 -18.65
CA GLU A 718 23.18 33.48 -18.89
C GLU A 718 22.05 34.48 -19.16
N LEU A 719 22.01 35.50 -18.31
CA LEU A 719 21.15 36.67 -18.40
C LEU A 719 22.02 37.92 -18.21
N ASP A 720 22.56 38.43 -19.31
CA ASP A 720 23.42 39.60 -19.30
C ASP A 720 22.66 40.85 -19.74
N ALA A 721 22.89 41.95 -19.03
CA ALA A 721 22.33 43.24 -19.41
C ALA A 721 23.25 44.40 -19.04
N GLN A 722 23.03 45.53 -19.70
CA GLN A 722 23.54 46.82 -19.29
C GLN A 722 22.40 47.68 -18.74
N ILE A 723 22.61 48.22 -17.54
CA ILE A 723 21.70 49.20 -16.95
C ILE A 723 22.19 50.58 -17.34
N LEU A 724 21.31 51.33 -18.00
CA LEU A 724 21.60 52.63 -18.57
C LEU A 724 20.91 53.70 -17.72
N TRP A 725 21.70 54.49 -17.02
CA TRP A 725 21.24 55.63 -16.23
C TRP A 725 21.56 56.94 -16.95
N LYS A 726 20.62 57.88 -16.94
CA LYS A 726 20.91 59.25 -17.37
C LYS A 726 21.84 59.94 -16.36
N GLN A 727 22.75 60.77 -16.84
CA GLN A 727 23.68 61.51 -15.96
C GLN A 727 22.99 62.65 -15.20
N ASN A 728 23.47 62.95 -14.00
CA ASN A 728 23.03 64.07 -13.14
C ASN A 728 21.51 64.08 -12.88
N ILE A 729 20.98 62.96 -12.39
CA ILE A 729 19.57 62.83 -12.05
C ILE A 729 19.31 63.09 -10.56
N PRO A 730 18.21 63.75 -10.19
CA PRO A 730 17.80 63.87 -8.80
C PRO A 730 17.19 62.55 -8.32
N VAL A 731 17.77 61.96 -7.28
CA VAL A 731 17.27 60.75 -6.62
C VAL A 731 17.14 61.02 -5.13
N VAL A 732 15.99 60.70 -4.56
CA VAL A 732 15.77 60.75 -3.11
C VAL A 732 15.59 59.33 -2.59
N MET A 733 16.34 59.00 -1.54
CA MET A 733 16.27 57.71 -0.87
C MET A 733 15.86 57.92 0.58
N ILE A 734 14.78 57.27 1.00
CA ILE A 734 14.27 57.31 2.36
C ILE A 734 14.42 55.92 2.96
N LYS A 735 15.29 55.77 3.96
CA LYS A 735 15.34 54.57 4.80
C LYS A 735 14.20 54.66 5.82
N VAL A 736 13.25 53.73 5.72
CA VAL A 736 12.13 53.66 6.68
C VAL A 736 12.58 52.87 7.90
N LEU A 737 12.58 53.53 9.06
CA LEU A 737 13.13 52.99 10.30
C LEU A 737 12.15 52.04 10.99
N ASP A 738 12.64 50.89 11.45
CA ASP A 738 11.90 50.03 12.38
C ASP A 738 12.33 50.34 13.82
N ARG A 739 11.36 50.66 14.69
CA ARG A 739 11.61 51.05 16.10
C ARG A 739 12.33 49.98 16.92
N PHE A 740 12.26 48.72 16.51
CA PHE A 740 12.86 47.60 17.24
C PHE A 740 14.22 47.17 16.67
N ILE A 741 14.56 47.58 15.44
CA ILE A 741 15.74 47.10 14.70
C ILE A 741 16.74 48.23 14.47
N ASP A 742 16.28 49.42 14.07
CA ASP A 742 17.14 50.52 13.68
C ASP A 742 17.45 51.46 14.87
N SER A 743 18.73 51.80 15.05
CA SER A 743 19.17 52.82 16.01
C SER A 743 19.33 54.19 15.35
N GLY A 744 18.85 55.24 16.02
CA GLY A 744 18.98 56.65 15.59
C GLY A 744 17.65 57.41 15.54
N ASN A 745 17.75 58.73 15.35
CA ASN A 745 16.61 59.64 15.20
C ASN A 745 16.25 59.82 13.71
N GLU A 746 14.99 60.12 13.42
CA GLU A 746 14.57 60.59 12.10
C GLU A 746 15.08 62.01 11.81
N ASN A 747 15.28 62.35 10.54
CA ASN A 747 15.70 63.69 10.09
C ASN A 747 14.64 64.39 9.21
N LEU A 748 13.37 64.24 9.58
CA LEU A 748 12.21 64.77 8.84
C LEU A 748 12.32 66.28 8.55
N SER A 749 12.91 67.08 9.45
CA SER A 749 13.06 68.53 9.29
C SER A 749 14.11 68.95 8.24
N GLU A 750 14.98 68.03 7.82
CA GLU A 750 16.03 68.29 6.82
C GLU A 750 15.56 68.04 5.39
N ILE A 751 14.34 67.49 5.22
CA ILE A 751 13.76 67.17 3.92
C ILE A 751 13.45 68.46 3.16
N ARG A 752 14.07 68.61 1.98
CA ARG A 752 13.85 69.73 1.05
C ARG A 752 12.93 69.32 -0.09
N PRO A 753 12.29 70.26 -0.81
CA PRO A 753 11.54 69.94 -2.03
C PRO A 753 12.39 69.16 -3.04
N PHE A 754 11.79 68.22 -3.78
CA PHE A 754 12.49 67.28 -4.66
C PHE A 754 13.33 67.95 -5.77
N ASN A 755 12.93 69.14 -6.24
CA ASN A 755 13.66 69.93 -7.25
C ASN A 755 14.34 71.18 -6.65
N ALA A 756 14.63 71.21 -5.36
CA ALA A 756 15.40 72.31 -4.78
C ALA A 756 16.86 72.14 -5.20
N ASP A 757 17.35 73.05 -6.05
CA ASP A 757 18.78 73.15 -6.40
C ASP A 757 19.68 73.30 -5.16
#